data_AF-A0A0V0XY86-F1
#
_entry.id   AF-A0A0V0XY86-F1
#
_cell.length_a   1.000
_cell.length_b   1.000
_cell.length_c   1.000
_cell.angle_alpha   90.00
_cell.angle_beta   90.00
_cell.angle_gamma   90.00
#
_symmetry.space_group_name_H-M   'P 1'
#
loop_
_entity.id
_entity.type
_entity.pdbx_description
1 polymer ?
#
loop_
_entity_poly.entity_id
_entity_poly.type
_entity_poly.pdbx_seq_one_letter_code
_entity_poly.pdbx_strand_id
1 'polypeptide(L)'
;MNFLMKMMLFCRCGLFLTALLVVRFQSAEAGNDDGHCVWYKVCSDKDAEFKKNCFYNGMPQPLLDQKAINTVISLCPDLVGGDEIPALCCDAEQVEILDKSVSTVLPYFSRCPSCSRNFLQMWCQSTCSPKQSLFMEVTDTVNETRGISVSGVHYLMKEEFATGIFNSCRNVLDPSTNQRAMNIMCGGLMDDECTVAEWLDFLGSPSKNPMAPFEIVFERYKQDSVNISSKIMYPLNATVFSCAQATDNNTTPCSCQDCPTVCSEMIPYPSYEKKRCFIGQMDCLVFVALLTCCSVTVVIVCITVVHHVLLEKEAVKSSSLNDKMPIGVSCGQQALLNADDVSSCAKIGAWLENKIEDKFHRWGVLCTRHPCLVFFFGITVSLICTSGLCYMQVTTDPVQIWSAPGSRARSEKDYFDKVFDPFYRIEQLIIVPKNQSQFVAADPLDNVEFHWGPVFRKEFLHEILQLQKQIENLTAEVENKPVMLKDICVQPLAPEKTECMIQSVVSYFQSNATNLDDEYYEEGFLISNWLSHLRSCLRNPIQVMDTTMFKMPCLGEYGGPIFPYVALGGFEGSDYISSKAAIVTILVNNYDDPKANEKAQAWEKIFINFIKNYKSDNLSISFKAERSIEDEIERESRSDVSTILISYCVMFVYIVLALGQYDIQGYNFLHLFVQSKILLGLLGVMIVMLSVVSSLGFFAYVGIPTTLISIEVVPFLVLAVGVDNIFILVQAFQRGHGKGNEDVEEQIGRITAEVVPTMLLSSFSESFCFFLGALSSMPAVKVFSLYAALAIFFDFFLQITCFLALFTTDVRRQQSGRLEICCCVRVEPSDDVSDGFLHSIIRQYYSPCLLWKPMRVIVLVIFSAWFFSSVAVIDKIELGLDEKLSMPEDSYMLSYFKSMNQYLAVGPPVYFVLKGDFNYADVGMQNQICGSAGCNENSLYGQLFRAATYSNRSYIAAPVTSWLDDYFDWLRPLGSPPCCLESAEGICHSCVSSYTSGRPAPDAFSTFLPLFLLDNPTDTQRMRNQFA
;
A
#
# COMPACT_ATOMS: atom_id res chain seq x y z
N MET A 1 -61.81 -19.44 -15.52
CA MET A 1 -61.22 -20.31 -16.56
C MET A 1 -60.85 -21.63 -15.89
N ASN A 2 -61.88 -22.46 -15.67
CA ASN A 2 -61.96 -23.56 -14.71
C ASN A 2 -62.39 -24.86 -15.42
N PHE A 3 -61.76 -25.20 -16.56
CA PHE A 3 -62.27 -26.32 -17.37
C PHE A 3 -61.22 -27.19 -18.09
N LEU A 4 -59.92 -26.98 -17.88
CA LEU A 4 -58.88 -27.82 -18.52
C LEU A 4 -57.91 -28.48 -17.55
N MET A 5 -58.19 -28.44 -16.24
CA MET A 5 -57.33 -29.01 -15.18
C MET A 5 -58.01 -30.14 -14.39
N LYS A 6 -58.98 -30.86 -14.99
CA LYS A 6 -59.77 -31.88 -14.26
C LYS A 6 -60.14 -33.16 -15.04
N MET A 7 -59.41 -33.51 -16.11
CA MET A 7 -59.72 -34.72 -16.90
C MET A 7 -58.54 -35.64 -17.23
N MET A 8 -57.45 -35.61 -16.43
CA MET A 8 -56.28 -36.50 -16.60
C MET A 8 -55.83 -37.17 -15.31
N LEU A 9 -56.76 -37.44 -14.39
CA LEU A 9 -56.58 -38.41 -13.32
C LEU A 9 -57.85 -39.26 -13.27
N PHE A 10 -57.83 -40.45 -13.88
CA PHE A 10 -58.52 -41.66 -13.40
C PHE A 10 -58.26 -42.82 -14.37
N CYS A 11 -57.89 -43.97 -13.80
CA CYS A 11 -57.86 -45.31 -14.39
C CYS A 11 -56.70 -45.73 -15.30
N ARG A 12 -55.59 -46.11 -14.62
CA ARG A 12 -55.01 -47.45 -14.78
C ARG A 12 -56.10 -48.53 -14.62
N CYS A 13 -56.21 -49.49 -15.55
CA CYS A 13 -56.48 -50.91 -15.29
C CYS A 13 -56.73 -51.72 -16.57
N GLY A 14 -56.08 -52.89 -16.69
CA GLY A 14 -56.54 -54.04 -17.51
C GLY A 14 -56.20 -53.99 -19.00
N LEU A 15 -55.26 -54.82 -19.48
CA LEU A 15 -55.55 -56.14 -20.11
C LEU A 15 -56.45 -56.00 -21.36
N PHE A 16 -56.19 -56.55 -22.53
CA PHE A 16 -55.31 -57.60 -23.03
C PHE A 16 -55.61 -57.67 -24.55
N LEU A 17 -54.78 -58.41 -25.29
CA LEU A 17 -55.16 -59.19 -26.49
C LEU A 17 -55.37 -58.51 -27.86
N THR A 18 -54.63 -59.09 -28.82
CA THR A 18 -54.88 -59.21 -30.27
C THR A 18 -54.47 -58.05 -31.19
N ALA A 19 -53.21 -58.09 -31.63
CA ALA A 19 -52.88 -57.88 -33.04
C ALA A 19 -51.57 -58.62 -33.38
N LEU A 20 -51.66 -59.94 -33.44
CA LEU A 20 -50.74 -60.81 -34.16
C LEU A 20 -51.05 -60.68 -35.66
N LEU A 21 -50.08 -60.25 -36.48
CA LEU A 21 -49.64 -60.90 -37.73
C LEU A 21 -48.99 -59.92 -38.72
N VAL A 22 -47.84 -60.38 -39.24
CA VAL A 22 -47.08 -59.89 -40.39
C VAL A 22 -46.15 -58.70 -40.13
N VAL A 23 -44.88 -58.98 -39.78
CA VAL A 23 -43.72 -58.86 -40.70
C VAL A 23 -42.61 -59.77 -40.15
N ARG A 24 -42.28 -60.84 -40.89
CA ARG A 24 -40.96 -61.47 -40.82
C ARG A 24 -40.01 -60.59 -41.63
N PHE A 25 -38.98 -60.04 -40.99
CA PHE A 25 -37.71 -59.75 -41.64
C PHE A 25 -36.57 -60.05 -40.66
N GLN A 26 -35.50 -60.60 -41.21
CA GLN A 26 -34.34 -61.23 -40.61
C GLN A 26 -33.86 -60.69 -39.26
N SER A 27 -33.74 -61.61 -38.30
CA SER A 27 -32.71 -61.57 -37.27
C SER A 27 -31.33 -61.60 -37.95
N ALA A 28 -30.68 -60.45 -38.04
CA ALA A 28 -29.23 -60.39 -38.11
C ALA A 28 -28.72 -60.52 -36.67
N GLU A 29 -27.97 -61.58 -36.39
CA GLU A 29 -27.15 -61.72 -35.20
C GLU A 29 -26.23 -60.50 -35.11
N ALA A 30 -26.50 -59.59 -34.17
CA ALA A 30 -25.48 -58.68 -33.68
C ALA A 30 -24.58 -59.52 -32.78
N GLY A 31 -23.37 -59.84 -33.26
CA GLY A 31 -22.34 -60.48 -32.47
C GLY A 31 -22.09 -59.66 -31.21
N ASN A 32 -22.23 -60.32 -30.05
CA ASN A 32 -21.82 -59.79 -28.76
C ASN A 32 -20.29 -59.79 -28.74
N ASP A 33 -19.65 -58.70 -29.17
CA ASP A 33 -18.20 -58.53 -29.12
C ASP A 33 -17.82 -58.18 -27.67
N ASP A 34 -17.60 -59.20 -26.85
CA ASP A 34 -17.03 -59.04 -25.51
C ASP A 34 -15.63 -58.44 -25.69
N GLY A 35 -15.48 -57.13 -25.41
CA GLY A 35 -14.28 -56.35 -25.72
C GLY A 35 -12.95 -57.01 -25.34
N HIS A 36 -11.91 -56.73 -26.13
CA HIS A 36 -10.55 -57.26 -25.98
C HIS A 36 -9.54 -56.14 -25.67
N CYS A 37 -8.30 -56.52 -25.35
CA CYS A 37 -7.21 -55.58 -25.11
C CYS A 37 -6.60 -55.08 -26.43
N VAL A 38 -6.00 -53.88 -26.43
CA VAL A 38 -5.24 -53.35 -27.59
C VAL A 38 -3.72 -53.44 -27.38
N TRP A 39 -3.30 -53.52 -26.11
CA TRP A 39 -1.93 -53.76 -25.69
C TRP A 39 -1.86 -54.60 -24.42
N TYR A 40 -0.70 -55.19 -24.14
CA TYR A 40 -0.42 -55.93 -22.90
C TYR A 40 1.10 -56.16 -22.75
N LYS A 41 1.67 -55.82 -21.59
CA LYS A 41 3.12 -55.76 -21.31
C LYS A 41 3.86 -54.59 -21.98
N VAL A 42 5.12 -54.40 -21.58
CA VAL A 42 6.03 -53.35 -22.08
C VAL A 42 7.06 -53.95 -23.05
N CYS A 43 7.17 -53.37 -24.25
CA CYS A 43 8.05 -53.84 -25.32
C CYS A 43 9.32 -53.01 -25.49
N SER A 44 9.36 -51.81 -24.92
CA SER A 44 10.51 -50.91 -25.03
C SER A 44 11.76 -51.45 -24.34
N ASP A 45 12.93 -51.09 -24.85
CA ASP A 45 14.22 -51.42 -24.20
C ASP A 45 14.31 -50.88 -22.75
N LYS A 46 15.11 -51.58 -21.91
CA LYS A 46 15.27 -51.25 -20.49
C LYS A 46 15.84 -49.84 -20.25
N ASP A 47 16.60 -49.31 -21.21
CA ASP A 47 17.25 -48.00 -21.12
C ASP A 47 16.50 -46.90 -21.88
N ALA A 48 15.36 -47.21 -22.51
CA ALA A 48 14.53 -46.20 -23.18
C ALA A 48 13.93 -45.21 -22.16
N GLU A 49 14.01 -43.92 -22.48
CA GLU A 49 13.53 -42.78 -21.67
C GLU A 49 12.02 -42.90 -21.37
N PHE A 50 11.22 -43.26 -22.39
CA PHE A 50 9.80 -43.57 -22.25
C PHE A 50 9.51 -45.03 -22.57
N LYS A 51 8.75 -45.68 -21.69
CA LYS A 51 8.36 -47.09 -21.85
C LYS A 51 7.13 -47.21 -22.75
N LYS A 52 7.18 -48.07 -23.76
CA LYS A 52 6.10 -48.28 -24.74
C LYS A 52 5.44 -49.65 -24.57
N ASN A 53 4.12 -49.67 -24.70
CA ASN A 53 3.30 -50.87 -24.56
C ASN A 53 3.47 -51.81 -25.77
N CYS A 54 3.39 -53.12 -25.55
CA CYS A 54 3.37 -54.12 -26.62
C CYS A 54 1.98 -54.23 -27.25
N PHE A 55 1.91 -54.26 -28.58
CA PHE A 55 0.68 -54.54 -29.29
C PHE A 55 0.14 -55.94 -28.94
N TYR A 56 -1.13 -56.02 -28.52
CA TYR A 56 -1.76 -57.27 -28.11
C TYR A 56 -3.26 -57.20 -28.33
N ASN A 57 -3.81 -58.15 -29.09
CA ASN A 57 -5.22 -58.20 -29.49
C ASN A 57 -5.94 -59.42 -28.89
N GLY A 58 -5.68 -59.72 -27.61
CA GLY A 58 -6.26 -60.88 -26.92
C GLY A 58 -7.17 -60.49 -25.76
N MET A 59 -7.72 -61.50 -25.08
CA MET A 59 -8.60 -61.30 -23.92
C MET A 59 -7.83 -60.74 -22.70
N PRO A 60 -8.53 -60.00 -21.81
CA PRO A 60 -7.99 -59.53 -20.53
C PRO A 60 -7.38 -60.68 -19.72
N GLN A 61 -6.29 -60.40 -19.00
CA GLN A 61 -5.54 -61.39 -18.22
C GLN A 61 -5.75 -61.16 -16.71
N PRO A 62 -5.76 -62.22 -15.87
CA PRO A 62 -5.85 -62.05 -14.42
C PRO A 62 -4.56 -61.40 -13.88
N LEU A 63 -4.70 -60.31 -13.14
CA LEU A 63 -3.57 -59.67 -12.46
C LEU A 63 -3.25 -60.43 -11.17
N LEU A 64 -2.10 -61.12 -11.13
CA LEU A 64 -1.72 -62.00 -10.01
C LEU A 64 -0.81 -61.33 -8.97
N ASP A 65 -0.18 -60.21 -9.30
CA ASP A 65 0.75 -59.51 -8.41
C ASP A 65 -0.01 -58.68 -7.37
N GLN A 66 0.12 -59.03 -6.09
CA GLN A 66 -0.57 -58.35 -4.98
C GLN A 66 -0.20 -56.87 -4.85
N LYS A 67 1.06 -56.50 -5.15
CA LYS A 67 1.49 -55.09 -5.09
C LYS A 67 0.77 -54.29 -6.17
N ALA A 68 0.75 -54.82 -7.40
CA ALA A 68 0.05 -54.19 -8.52
C ALA A 68 -1.46 -54.11 -8.27
N ILE A 69 -2.09 -55.15 -7.70
CA ILE A 69 -3.51 -55.12 -7.31
C ILE A 69 -3.78 -53.99 -6.31
N ASN A 70 -2.95 -53.85 -5.27
CA ASN A 70 -3.13 -52.78 -4.29
C ASN A 70 -3.00 -51.38 -4.93
N THR A 71 -2.06 -51.21 -5.87
CA THR A 71 -1.89 -49.96 -6.63
C THR A 71 -3.09 -49.67 -7.55
N VAL A 72 -3.65 -50.69 -8.21
CA VAL A 72 -4.86 -50.52 -9.03
C VAL A 72 -6.08 -50.19 -8.15
N ILE A 73 -6.20 -50.77 -6.95
CA ILE A 73 -7.25 -50.43 -5.99
C ILE A 73 -7.13 -48.97 -5.54
N SER A 74 -5.91 -48.46 -5.32
CA SER A 74 -5.71 -47.07 -4.91
C SER A 74 -5.94 -46.08 -6.05
N LEU A 75 -5.46 -46.36 -7.26
CA LEU A 75 -5.54 -45.43 -8.39
C LEU A 75 -6.88 -45.53 -9.14
N CYS A 76 -7.37 -46.75 -9.35
CA CYS A 76 -8.45 -47.07 -10.29
C CYS A 76 -9.52 -48.01 -9.68
N PRO A 77 -10.13 -47.71 -8.53
CA PRO A 77 -11.07 -48.63 -7.87
C PRO A 77 -12.31 -48.98 -8.70
N ASP A 78 -12.67 -48.17 -9.72
CA ASP A 78 -13.78 -48.49 -10.63
C ASP A 78 -13.52 -49.76 -11.49
N LEU A 79 -12.25 -50.17 -11.64
CA LEU A 79 -11.85 -51.33 -12.43
C LEU A 79 -11.83 -52.64 -11.63
N VAL A 80 -11.85 -52.56 -10.30
CA VAL A 80 -11.75 -53.72 -9.41
C VAL A 80 -13.11 -53.94 -8.74
N GLY A 81 -13.91 -54.84 -9.30
CA GLY A 81 -15.23 -55.19 -8.77
C GLY A 81 -15.24 -56.55 -8.06
N GLY A 82 -15.40 -56.55 -6.74
CA GLY A 82 -15.68 -57.75 -5.93
C GLY A 82 -14.47 -58.60 -5.50
N ASP A 83 -14.74 -59.67 -4.72
CA ASP A 83 -13.74 -60.57 -4.11
C ASP A 83 -13.01 -61.51 -5.10
N GLU A 84 -13.16 -61.31 -6.42
CA GLU A 84 -12.52 -62.13 -7.47
C GLU A 84 -11.27 -61.44 -8.06
N ILE A 85 -10.30 -62.22 -8.53
CA ILE A 85 -9.08 -61.71 -9.18
C ILE A 85 -9.48 -60.94 -10.45
N PRO A 86 -9.19 -59.63 -10.55
CA PRO A 86 -9.65 -58.81 -11.66
C PRO A 86 -8.92 -59.21 -12.96
N ALA A 87 -9.68 -59.49 -14.02
CA ALA A 87 -9.15 -59.66 -15.35
C ALA A 87 -9.00 -58.29 -16.03
N LEU A 88 -7.77 -57.85 -16.27
CA LEU A 88 -7.42 -56.51 -16.76
C LEU A 88 -6.52 -56.60 -18.00
N CYS A 89 -6.45 -55.49 -18.75
CA CYS A 89 -5.58 -55.37 -19.92
C CYS A 89 -4.20 -54.78 -19.61
N CYS A 90 -3.73 -54.92 -18.36
CA CYS A 90 -2.42 -54.43 -17.93
C CYS A 90 -1.69 -55.45 -17.05
N ASP A 91 -0.36 -55.41 -17.09
CA ASP A 91 0.51 -56.20 -16.21
C ASP A 91 1.13 -55.36 -15.08
N ALA A 92 1.87 -56.00 -14.18
CA ALA A 92 2.46 -55.33 -13.03
C ALA A 92 3.44 -54.21 -13.41
N GLU A 93 4.20 -54.37 -14.50
CA GLU A 93 5.14 -53.36 -14.99
C GLU A 93 4.39 -52.13 -15.54
N GLN A 94 3.30 -52.34 -16.29
CA GLN A 94 2.45 -51.24 -16.77
C GLN A 94 1.76 -50.49 -15.63
N VAL A 95 1.34 -51.18 -14.56
CA VAL A 95 0.75 -50.54 -13.37
C VAL A 95 1.78 -49.68 -12.64
N GLU A 96 3.03 -50.15 -12.50
CA GLU A 96 4.11 -49.36 -11.89
C GLU A 96 4.45 -48.12 -12.72
N ILE A 97 4.43 -48.24 -14.05
CA ILE A 97 4.65 -47.09 -14.95
C ILE A 97 3.50 -46.08 -14.82
N LEU A 98 2.25 -46.54 -14.81
CA LEU A 98 1.08 -45.67 -14.64
C LEU A 98 1.16 -44.89 -13.32
N ASP A 99 1.50 -45.56 -12.22
CA ASP A 99 1.68 -44.94 -10.91
C ASP A 99 2.76 -43.85 -10.92
N LYS A 100 3.93 -44.13 -11.50
CA LYS A 100 5.02 -43.15 -11.62
C LYS A 100 4.65 -41.95 -12.50
N SER A 101 4.03 -42.19 -13.66
CA SER A 101 3.64 -41.13 -14.58
C SER A 101 2.60 -40.20 -13.96
N VAL A 102 1.55 -40.76 -13.36
CA VAL A 102 0.48 -39.96 -12.78
C VAL A 102 0.91 -39.28 -11.48
N SER A 103 1.78 -39.90 -10.69
CA SER A 103 2.37 -39.30 -9.48
C SER A 103 3.08 -37.97 -9.74
N THR A 104 3.60 -37.74 -10.95
CA THR A 104 4.25 -36.47 -11.32
C THR A 104 3.24 -35.33 -11.47
N VAL A 105 2.00 -35.64 -11.86
CA VAL A 105 0.95 -34.65 -12.20
C VAL A 105 -0.04 -34.44 -11.06
N LEU A 106 -0.32 -35.50 -10.27
CA LEU A 106 -1.31 -35.45 -9.21
C LEU A 106 -1.14 -34.30 -8.20
N PRO A 107 0.07 -33.89 -7.78
CA PRO A 107 0.24 -32.77 -6.84
C PRO A 107 -0.53 -31.51 -7.25
N TYR A 108 -0.54 -31.16 -8.55
CA TYR A 108 -1.24 -29.97 -9.09
C TYR A 108 -2.77 -30.04 -8.98
N PHE A 109 -3.34 -31.25 -9.08
CA PHE A 109 -4.80 -31.45 -9.01
C PHE A 109 -5.27 -31.95 -7.65
N SER A 110 -4.35 -32.23 -6.73
CA SER A 110 -4.63 -32.91 -5.47
C SER A 110 -5.53 -32.11 -4.53
N ARG A 111 -5.58 -30.78 -4.67
CA ARG A 111 -6.48 -29.91 -3.90
C ARG A 111 -7.97 -30.13 -4.18
N CYS A 112 -8.30 -30.65 -5.37
CA CYS A 112 -9.65 -30.96 -5.77
C CYS A 112 -9.79 -32.47 -6.06
N PRO A 113 -10.25 -33.28 -5.08
CA PRO A 113 -10.36 -34.73 -5.23
C PRO A 113 -11.16 -35.15 -6.47
N SER A 114 -12.28 -34.47 -6.76
CA SER A 114 -13.13 -34.75 -7.91
C SER A 114 -12.39 -34.59 -9.24
N CYS A 115 -11.56 -33.54 -9.37
CA CYS A 115 -10.70 -33.34 -10.53
C CYS A 115 -9.66 -34.45 -10.66
N SER A 116 -8.91 -34.71 -9.59
CA SER A 116 -7.86 -35.75 -9.59
C SER A 116 -8.42 -37.13 -9.96
N ARG A 117 -9.64 -37.45 -9.47
CA ARG A 117 -10.36 -38.69 -9.77
C ARG A 117 -10.74 -38.80 -11.24
N ASN A 118 -11.34 -37.75 -11.78
CA ASN A 118 -11.75 -37.69 -13.18
C ASN A 118 -10.54 -37.83 -14.13
N PHE A 119 -9.43 -37.15 -13.80
CA PHE A 119 -8.18 -37.24 -14.55
C PHE A 119 -7.59 -38.66 -14.52
N LEU A 120 -7.53 -39.27 -13.33
CA LEU A 120 -7.09 -40.66 -13.16
C LEU A 120 -7.95 -41.63 -13.97
N GLN A 121 -9.27 -41.45 -13.96
CA GLN A 121 -10.20 -42.34 -14.65
C GLN A 121 -9.90 -42.45 -16.16
N MET A 122 -9.49 -41.35 -16.80
CA MET A 122 -9.08 -41.35 -18.21
C MET A 122 -7.88 -42.28 -18.46
N TRP A 123 -6.83 -42.17 -17.64
CA TRP A 123 -5.60 -42.97 -17.79
C TRP A 123 -5.75 -44.41 -17.31
N CYS A 124 -6.56 -44.63 -16.27
CA CYS A 124 -6.93 -45.96 -15.80
C CYS A 124 -7.66 -46.75 -16.89
N GLN A 125 -8.65 -46.13 -17.53
CA GLN A 125 -9.42 -46.77 -18.60
C GLN A 125 -8.56 -47.03 -19.83
N SER A 126 -7.69 -46.09 -20.22
CA SER A 126 -6.78 -46.31 -21.34
C SER A 126 -5.79 -47.45 -21.08
N THR A 127 -5.26 -47.56 -19.86
CA THR A 127 -4.15 -48.49 -19.57
C THR A 127 -4.61 -49.90 -19.19
N CYS A 128 -5.65 -50.03 -18.36
CA CYS A 128 -6.01 -51.29 -17.70
C CYS A 128 -7.42 -51.81 -18.01
N SER A 129 -8.29 -51.04 -18.69
CA SER A 129 -9.69 -51.44 -18.89
C SER A 129 -9.80 -52.77 -19.64
N PRO A 130 -10.67 -53.70 -19.20
CA PRO A 130 -10.88 -54.96 -19.91
C PRO A 130 -11.55 -54.79 -21.28
N LYS A 131 -12.05 -53.58 -21.60
CA LYS A 131 -12.81 -53.27 -22.81
C LYS A 131 -12.12 -52.23 -23.71
N GLN A 132 -10.79 -52.13 -23.67
CA GLN A 132 -10.00 -51.15 -24.44
C GLN A 132 -10.38 -51.08 -25.92
N SER A 133 -10.58 -52.24 -26.58
CA SER A 133 -10.84 -52.32 -28.02
C SER A 133 -12.13 -51.65 -28.49
N LEU A 134 -13.02 -51.23 -27.56
CA LEU A 134 -14.25 -50.52 -27.87
C LEU A 134 -14.00 -49.03 -28.11
N PHE A 135 -12.98 -48.45 -27.48
CA PHE A 135 -12.72 -47.00 -27.51
C PHE A 135 -11.28 -46.62 -27.87
N MET A 136 -10.41 -47.61 -28.16
CA MET A 136 -9.03 -47.37 -28.59
C MET A 136 -8.71 -48.15 -29.87
N GLU A 137 -7.98 -47.50 -30.79
CA GLU A 137 -7.46 -48.11 -32.02
C GLU A 137 -5.98 -47.75 -32.18
N VAL A 138 -5.13 -48.75 -32.43
CA VAL A 138 -3.69 -48.54 -32.64
C VAL A 138 -3.45 -48.09 -34.08
N THR A 139 -2.79 -46.94 -34.27
CA THR A 139 -2.47 -46.38 -35.59
C THR A 139 -1.11 -46.87 -36.08
N ASP A 140 -0.11 -46.73 -35.21
CA ASP A 140 1.29 -46.89 -35.56
C ASP A 140 1.97 -47.86 -34.60
N THR A 141 2.84 -48.70 -35.16
CA THR A 141 3.62 -49.67 -34.41
C THR A 141 5.06 -49.68 -34.88
N VAL A 142 5.99 -49.86 -33.94
CA VAL A 142 7.44 -49.98 -34.20
C VAL A 142 7.92 -51.35 -33.77
N ASN A 143 8.77 -51.99 -34.58
CA ASN A 143 9.37 -53.27 -34.21
C ASN A 143 10.56 -53.04 -33.28
N GLU A 144 10.49 -53.58 -32.06
CA GLU A 144 11.56 -53.53 -31.06
C GLU A 144 12.05 -54.93 -30.67
N THR A 145 13.15 -55.00 -29.92
CA THR A 145 13.84 -56.25 -29.57
C THR A 145 12.97 -57.23 -28.77
N ARG A 146 11.99 -56.72 -28.01
CA ARG A 146 11.08 -57.52 -27.15
C ARG A 146 9.68 -57.73 -27.74
N GLY A 147 9.40 -57.16 -28.92
CA GLY A 147 8.11 -57.30 -29.60
C GLY A 147 7.73 -56.06 -30.40
N ILE A 148 6.47 -56.00 -30.81
CA ILE A 148 5.92 -54.87 -31.56
C ILE A 148 5.44 -53.82 -30.55
N SER A 149 6.12 -52.68 -30.45
CA SER A 149 5.73 -51.58 -29.58
C SER A 149 4.71 -50.66 -30.26
N VAL A 150 3.76 -50.14 -29.49
CA VAL A 150 2.75 -49.18 -29.95
C VAL A 150 3.37 -47.78 -29.95
N SER A 151 3.29 -47.07 -31.07
CA SER A 151 3.81 -45.71 -31.24
C SER A 151 2.75 -44.66 -31.55
N GLY A 152 1.51 -45.07 -31.80
CA GLY A 152 0.38 -44.16 -32.03
C GLY A 152 -0.97 -44.82 -31.73
N VAL A 153 -1.89 -44.07 -31.12
CA VAL A 153 -3.24 -44.56 -30.79
C VAL A 153 -4.30 -43.48 -30.99
N HIS A 154 -5.43 -43.83 -31.61
CA HIS A 154 -6.67 -43.07 -31.52
C HIS A 154 -7.41 -43.43 -30.23
N TYR A 155 -7.71 -42.42 -29.43
CA TYR A 155 -8.46 -42.56 -28.18
C TYR A 155 -9.82 -41.87 -28.32
N LEU A 156 -10.88 -42.67 -28.44
CA LEU A 156 -12.23 -42.18 -28.62
C LEU A 156 -12.91 -41.93 -27.27
N MET A 157 -13.41 -40.73 -27.07
CA MET A 157 -14.16 -40.36 -25.87
C MET A 157 -15.44 -39.58 -26.19
N LYS A 158 -16.42 -39.66 -25.29
CA LYS A 158 -17.62 -38.84 -25.40
C LYS A 158 -17.29 -37.38 -25.08
N GLU A 159 -17.86 -36.44 -25.84
CA GLU A 159 -17.64 -35.00 -25.64
C GLU A 159 -18.01 -34.57 -24.21
N GLU A 160 -19.09 -35.13 -23.66
CA GLU A 160 -19.55 -34.85 -22.28
C GLU A 160 -18.55 -35.35 -21.23
N PHE A 161 -17.90 -36.49 -21.49
CA PHE A 161 -16.85 -37.04 -20.62
C PHE A 161 -15.62 -36.13 -20.62
N ALA A 162 -15.12 -35.78 -21.81
CA ALA A 162 -13.98 -34.86 -21.97
C ALA A 162 -14.23 -33.50 -21.31
N THR A 163 -15.39 -32.90 -21.61
CA THR A 163 -15.80 -31.60 -21.08
C THR A 163 -16.01 -31.64 -19.57
N GLY A 164 -16.55 -32.76 -19.05
CA GLY A 164 -16.74 -32.96 -17.63
C GLY A 164 -15.42 -33.00 -16.85
N ILE A 165 -14.42 -33.74 -17.35
CA ILE A 165 -13.07 -33.77 -16.73
C ILE A 165 -12.48 -32.36 -16.74
N PHE A 166 -12.45 -31.71 -17.89
CA PHE A 166 -11.89 -30.37 -18.04
C PHE A 166 -12.54 -29.36 -17.10
N ASN A 167 -13.87 -29.31 -17.04
CA ASN A 167 -14.59 -28.37 -16.19
C ASN A 167 -14.39 -28.64 -14.69
N SER A 168 -14.16 -29.89 -14.30
CA SER A 168 -13.86 -30.23 -12.90
C SER A 168 -12.48 -29.72 -12.44
N CYS A 169 -11.53 -29.60 -13.38
CA CYS A 169 -10.14 -29.21 -13.12
C CYS A 169 -9.83 -27.75 -13.46
N ARG A 170 -10.65 -27.11 -14.30
CA ARG A 170 -10.44 -25.77 -14.86
C ARG A 170 -9.98 -24.72 -13.86
N ASN A 171 -10.57 -24.70 -12.66
CA ASN A 171 -10.39 -23.63 -11.68
C ASN A 171 -9.51 -24.02 -10.49
N VAL A 172 -8.89 -25.22 -10.51
CA VAL A 172 -8.01 -25.66 -9.43
C VAL A 172 -6.78 -24.75 -9.40
N LEU A 173 -6.47 -24.20 -8.24
CA LEU A 173 -5.35 -23.28 -8.05
C LEU A 173 -4.13 -24.02 -7.53
N ASP A 174 -2.95 -23.60 -7.95
CA ASP A 174 -1.70 -23.95 -7.31
C ASP A 174 -1.48 -23.03 -6.09
N PRO A 175 -1.27 -23.54 -4.87
CA PRO A 175 -1.25 -22.71 -3.65
C PRO A 175 -0.03 -21.79 -3.55
N SER A 176 1.09 -22.21 -4.14
CA SER A 176 2.35 -21.46 -4.10
C SER A 176 2.32 -20.25 -5.03
N THR A 177 1.63 -20.35 -6.17
CA THR A 177 1.53 -19.27 -7.17
C THR A 177 0.18 -18.57 -7.22
N ASN A 178 -0.85 -19.21 -6.69
CA ASN A 178 -2.26 -18.89 -6.92
C ASN A 178 -2.65 -18.78 -8.41
N GLN A 179 -1.92 -19.42 -9.31
CA GLN A 179 -2.31 -19.58 -10.71
C GLN A 179 -3.14 -20.86 -10.89
N ARG A 180 -3.91 -20.96 -11.98
CA ARG A 180 -4.67 -22.17 -12.25
C ARG A 180 -3.71 -23.29 -12.67
N ALA A 181 -3.85 -24.47 -12.07
CA ALA A 181 -3.10 -25.67 -12.43
C ALA A 181 -3.22 -26.01 -13.93
N MET A 182 -4.35 -25.67 -14.54
CA MET A 182 -4.58 -25.86 -15.98
C MET A 182 -3.66 -25.03 -16.87
N ASN A 183 -3.15 -23.89 -16.42
CA ASN A 183 -2.19 -23.11 -17.21
C ASN A 183 -0.91 -23.92 -17.40
N ILE A 184 -0.49 -24.65 -16.37
CA ILE A 184 0.65 -25.56 -16.44
C ILE A 184 0.32 -26.76 -17.34
N MET A 185 -0.87 -27.33 -17.16
CA MET A 185 -1.29 -28.58 -17.83
C MET A 185 -1.83 -28.40 -19.26
N CYS A 186 -1.75 -27.19 -19.83
CA CYS A 186 -2.24 -26.84 -21.16
C CYS A 186 -1.18 -26.07 -21.98
N GLY A 187 0.09 -26.44 -21.83
CA GLY A 187 1.20 -25.80 -22.57
C GLY A 187 1.44 -24.33 -22.21
N GLY A 188 1.04 -23.88 -21.03
CA GLY A 188 1.18 -22.50 -20.60
C GLY A 188 0.15 -21.54 -21.22
N LEU A 189 -0.87 -22.05 -21.92
CA LEU A 189 -1.97 -21.20 -22.42
C LEU A 189 -2.71 -20.53 -21.25
N MET A 190 -3.13 -19.28 -21.46
CA MET A 190 -3.88 -18.55 -20.45
C MET A 190 -5.31 -19.08 -20.35
N ASP A 191 -5.95 -18.81 -19.20
CA ASP A 191 -7.25 -19.33 -18.79
C ASP A 191 -8.36 -19.31 -19.87
N ASP A 192 -8.40 -18.28 -20.72
CA ASP A 192 -9.43 -18.12 -21.77
C ASP A 192 -9.03 -18.74 -23.11
N GLU A 193 -7.74 -19.05 -23.28
CA GLU A 193 -7.17 -19.64 -24.50
C GLU A 193 -7.12 -21.17 -24.43
N CYS A 194 -7.04 -21.75 -23.23
CA CYS A 194 -7.04 -23.20 -23.05
C CYS A 194 -8.46 -23.78 -23.19
N THR A 195 -8.74 -24.47 -24.28
CA THR A 195 -9.95 -25.27 -24.48
C THR A 195 -9.69 -26.75 -24.24
N VAL A 196 -10.77 -27.55 -24.19
CA VAL A 196 -10.69 -29.01 -24.10
C VAL A 196 -9.83 -29.60 -25.23
N ALA A 197 -9.84 -28.97 -26.43
CA ALA A 197 -9.06 -29.44 -27.56
C ALA A 197 -7.56 -29.22 -27.35
N GLU A 198 -7.12 -28.00 -27.02
CA GLU A 198 -5.69 -27.73 -26.79
C GLU A 198 -5.17 -28.52 -25.59
N TRP A 199 -5.98 -28.69 -24.54
CA TRP A 199 -5.60 -29.46 -23.37
C TRP A 199 -5.32 -30.94 -23.71
N LEU A 200 -6.24 -31.59 -24.43
CA LEU A 200 -6.05 -33.00 -24.81
C LEU A 200 -4.91 -33.16 -25.82
N ASP A 201 -4.79 -32.24 -26.77
CA ASP A 201 -3.70 -32.22 -27.75
C ASP A 201 -2.33 -32.06 -27.07
N PHE A 202 -2.24 -31.21 -26.05
CA PHE A 202 -1.05 -31.10 -25.21
C PHE A 202 -0.75 -32.41 -24.45
N LEU A 203 -1.75 -33.10 -23.90
CA LEU A 203 -1.52 -34.37 -23.22
C LEU A 203 -1.09 -35.50 -24.18
N GLY A 204 -1.51 -35.43 -25.44
CA GLY A 204 -1.36 -36.51 -26.42
C GLY A 204 -0.17 -36.37 -27.36
N SER A 205 0.38 -35.17 -27.55
CA SER A 205 1.45 -34.95 -28.53
C SER A 205 2.84 -34.77 -27.89
N PRO A 206 3.81 -35.66 -28.18
CA PRO A 206 5.20 -35.53 -27.74
C PRO A 206 5.90 -34.25 -28.24
N SER A 207 5.40 -33.65 -29.32
CA SER A 207 5.92 -32.40 -29.87
C SER A 207 5.61 -31.19 -28.98
N LYS A 208 4.49 -31.22 -28.25
CA LYS A 208 4.00 -30.14 -27.39
C LYS A 208 4.29 -30.40 -25.91
N ASN A 209 4.27 -31.66 -25.51
CA ASN A 209 4.53 -32.08 -24.16
C ASN A 209 5.65 -33.14 -24.16
N PRO A 210 6.86 -32.79 -23.69
CA PRO A 210 7.98 -33.73 -23.66
C PRO A 210 7.76 -34.88 -22.68
N MET A 211 6.71 -34.84 -21.84
CA MET A 211 6.32 -35.96 -20.96
C MET A 211 5.38 -36.97 -21.63
N ALA A 212 4.88 -36.70 -22.84
CA ALA A 212 4.04 -37.64 -23.58
C ALA A 212 4.90 -38.75 -24.22
N PRO A 213 4.66 -40.04 -23.92
CA PRO A 213 5.57 -41.12 -24.32
C PRO A 213 5.48 -41.49 -25.82
N PHE A 214 4.33 -41.24 -26.44
CA PHE A 214 4.05 -41.47 -27.87
C PHE A 214 2.77 -40.71 -28.25
N GLU A 215 2.46 -40.63 -29.55
CA GLU A 215 1.32 -39.85 -30.05
C GLU A 215 -0.02 -40.49 -29.66
N ILE A 216 -0.88 -39.74 -28.98
CA ILE A 216 -2.25 -40.12 -28.63
C ILE A 216 -3.20 -39.09 -29.22
N VAL A 217 -3.97 -39.50 -30.22
CA VAL A 217 -4.96 -38.62 -30.86
C VAL A 217 -6.30 -38.79 -30.14
N PHE A 218 -6.67 -37.78 -29.36
CA PHE A 218 -7.93 -37.78 -28.63
C PHE A 218 -9.09 -37.29 -29.51
N GLU A 219 -9.98 -38.22 -29.87
CA GLU A 219 -11.15 -37.93 -30.71
C GLU A 219 -12.42 -37.87 -29.88
N ARG A 220 -13.19 -36.79 -30.07
CA ARG A 220 -14.38 -36.51 -29.27
C ARG A 220 -15.65 -36.62 -30.09
N TYR A 221 -16.60 -37.41 -29.59
CA TYR A 221 -17.86 -37.66 -30.27
C TYR A 221 -19.07 -37.38 -29.39
N LYS A 222 -20.15 -36.89 -30.00
CA LYS A 222 -21.45 -36.72 -29.32
C LYS A 222 -22.34 -37.97 -29.41
N GLN A 223 -22.06 -38.84 -30.37
CA GLN A 223 -22.82 -40.06 -30.65
C GLN A 223 -22.33 -41.20 -29.76
N ASP A 224 -23.21 -42.12 -29.38
CA ASP A 224 -22.85 -43.25 -28.51
C ASP A 224 -22.09 -44.37 -29.25
N SER A 225 -22.12 -44.38 -30.58
CA SER A 225 -21.35 -45.31 -31.41
C SER A 225 -20.89 -44.63 -32.69
N VAL A 226 -19.67 -44.92 -33.13
CA VAL A 226 -19.05 -44.36 -34.32
C VAL A 226 -18.53 -45.50 -35.19
N ASN A 227 -18.65 -45.36 -36.51
CA ASN A 227 -18.08 -46.31 -37.45
C ASN A 227 -16.73 -45.78 -37.94
N ILE A 228 -15.65 -46.38 -37.45
CA ILE A 228 -14.27 -46.08 -37.86
C ILE A 228 -13.68 -47.34 -38.48
N SER A 229 -13.07 -47.22 -39.66
CA SER A 229 -12.39 -48.33 -40.33
C SER A 229 -13.26 -49.59 -40.56
N SER A 230 -14.59 -49.44 -40.73
CA SER A 230 -15.57 -50.54 -40.85
C SER A 230 -15.84 -51.32 -39.56
N LYS A 231 -15.43 -50.80 -38.40
CA LYS A 231 -15.68 -51.33 -37.05
C LYS A 231 -16.58 -50.36 -36.27
N ILE A 232 -17.57 -50.90 -35.56
CA ILE A 232 -18.40 -50.10 -34.65
C ILE A 232 -17.62 -49.94 -33.35
N MET A 233 -17.24 -48.70 -33.04
CA MET A 233 -16.54 -48.32 -31.83
C MET A 233 -17.49 -47.53 -30.94
N TYR A 234 -17.33 -47.65 -29.61
CA TYR A 234 -18.12 -46.97 -28.60
C TYR A 234 -17.21 -46.01 -27.85
N PRO A 235 -17.31 -44.68 -28.06
CA PRO A 235 -16.49 -43.71 -27.36
C PRO A 235 -16.61 -43.87 -25.83
N LEU A 236 -15.49 -43.76 -25.11
CA LEU A 236 -15.48 -43.93 -23.66
C LEU A 236 -16.41 -42.92 -22.97
N ASN A 237 -17.25 -43.42 -22.07
CA ASN A 237 -18.13 -42.63 -21.23
C ASN A 237 -18.14 -43.19 -19.80
N ALA A 238 -17.09 -42.89 -19.03
CA ALA A 238 -16.99 -43.28 -17.64
C ALA A 238 -17.64 -42.22 -16.71
N THR A 239 -17.76 -42.54 -15.42
CA THR A 239 -18.47 -41.68 -14.46
C THR A 239 -17.65 -40.46 -14.07
N VAL A 240 -18.08 -39.27 -14.51
CA VAL A 240 -17.44 -38.01 -14.15
C VAL A 240 -18.10 -37.37 -12.93
N PHE A 241 -17.29 -36.91 -11.97
CA PHE A 241 -17.74 -36.17 -10.79
C PHE A 241 -17.65 -34.66 -11.02
N SER A 242 -18.70 -33.91 -10.68
CA SER A 242 -18.61 -32.44 -10.64
C SER A 242 -17.66 -31.98 -9.52
N CYS A 243 -17.01 -30.82 -9.66
CA CYS A 243 -16.17 -30.26 -8.60
C CYS A 243 -16.96 -29.94 -7.31
N ALA A 244 -18.28 -29.79 -7.40
CA ALA A 244 -19.17 -29.61 -6.24
C ALA A 244 -19.60 -30.93 -5.55
N GLN A 245 -19.22 -32.09 -6.11
CA GLN A 245 -19.61 -33.40 -5.61
C GLN A 245 -18.40 -34.14 -5.02
N ALA A 246 -18.58 -34.81 -3.88
CA ALA A 246 -17.59 -35.73 -3.31
C ALA A 246 -17.52 -37.04 -4.11
N THR A 247 -16.34 -37.65 -4.23
CA THR A 247 -16.12 -38.89 -4.99
C THR A 247 -16.53 -40.13 -4.18
N ASP A 248 -16.20 -40.13 -2.90
CA ASP A 248 -16.44 -41.22 -1.94
C ASP A 248 -16.86 -40.67 -0.57
N ASN A 249 -17.40 -41.54 0.31
CA ASN A 249 -17.81 -41.19 1.67
C ASN A 249 -16.67 -40.61 2.56
N ASN A 250 -15.41 -40.86 2.21
CA ASN A 250 -14.23 -40.36 2.93
C ASN A 250 -13.66 -39.07 2.34
N THR A 251 -14.19 -38.60 1.21
CA THR A 251 -13.71 -37.40 0.49
C THR A 251 -14.70 -36.25 0.66
N THR A 252 -14.18 -35.02 0.62
CA THR A 252 -15.00 -33.81 0.62
C THR A 252 -15.08 -33.20 -0.78
N PRO A 253 -16.13 -32.44 -1.11
CA PRO A 253 -16.14 -31.61 -2.31
C PRO A 253 -14.96 -30.64 -2.37
N CYS A 254 -14.66 -30.13 -3.56
CA CYS A 254 -13.61 -29.14 -3.75
C CYS A 254 -13.96 -27.82 -3.05
N SER A 255 -12.94 -27.05 -2.68
CA SER A 255 -13.15 -25.77 -2.00
C SER A 255 -13.76 -24.72 -2.96
N CYS A 256 -14.32 -23.65 -2.41
CA CYS A 256 -14.79 -22.51 -3.19
C CYS A 256 -13.66 -21.82 -3.99
N GLN A 257 -12.41 -21.91 -3.54
CA GLN A 257 -11.27 -21.37 -4.28
C GLN A 257 -11.01 -22.15 -5.57
N ASP A 258 -11.05 -23.49 -5.47
CA ASP A 258 -10.75 -24.41 -6.57
C ASP A 258 -11.99 -24.70 -7.45
N CYS A 259 -13.20 -24.40 -6.96
CA CYS A 259 -14.47 -24.63 -7.64
C CYS A 259 -15.49 -23.52 -7.30
N PRO A 260 -15.60 -22.47 -8.14
CA PRO A 260 -16.51 -21.34 -7.90
C PRO A 260 -17.99 -21.73 -7.76
N THR A 261 -18.39 -22.87 -8.32
CA THR A 261 -19.79 -23.37 -8.23
C THR A 261 -20.18 -23.83 -6.82
N VAL A 262 -19.20 -24.12 -5.95
CA VAL A 262 -19.43 -24.46 -4.54
C VAL A 262 -19.69 -23.22 -3.70
N CYS A 263 -19.24 -22.04 -4.15
CA CYS A 263 -19.36 -20.82 -3.38
C CYS A 263 -20.82 -20.41 -3.18
N SER A 264 -21.19 -20.13 -1.93
CA SER A 264 -22.44 -19.43 -1.63
C SER A 264 -22.48 -18.06 -2.32
N GLU A 265 -23.63 -17.68 -2.90
CA GLU A 265 -23.84 -16.34 -3.46
C GLU A 265 -23.62 -15.27 -2.38
N MET A 266 -22.72 -14.33 -2.65
CA MET A 266 -22.49 -13.23 -1.72
C MET A 266 -23.61 -12.20 -1.77
N ILE A 267 -23.99 -11.70 -0.60
CA ILE A 267 -24.52 -10.34 -0.48
C ILE A 267 -23.37 -9.42 -0.89
N PRO A 268 -23.51 -8.61 -1.97
CA PRO A 268 -22.43 -7.74 -2.40
C PRO A 268 -21.99 -6.87 -1.22
N TYR A 269 -20.67 -6.75 -1.01
CA TYR A 269 -20.13 -5.81 -0.04
C TYR A 269 -20.86 -4.47 -0.18
N PRO A 270 -21.42 -3.92 0.91
CA PRO A 270 -22.18 -2.67 0.83
C PRO A 270 -21.25 -1.63 0.20
N SER A 271 -21.64 -1.10 -0.96
CA SER A 271 -20.92 0.04 -1.50
C SER A 271 -21.10 1.17 -0.50
N TYR A 272 -20.04 1.51 0.23
CA TYR A 272 -19.94 2.77 0.93
C TYR A 272 -19.74 3.91 -0.08
N GLU A 273 -20.61 3.98 -1.09
CA GLU A 273 -20.76 5.23 -1.83
C GLU A 273 -21.25 6.24 -0.80
N LYS A 274 -20.39 7.19 -0.43
CA LYS A 274 -20.79 8.37 0.32
C LYS A 274 -21.90 9.03 -0.49
N LYS A 275 -23.16 8.76 -0.13
CA LYS A 275 -24.33 9.34 -0.77
C LYS A 275 -24.23 10.85 -0.60
N ARG A 276 -23.83 11.55 -1.67
CA ARG A 276 -23.83 13.01 -1.70
C ARG A 276 -25.29 13.47 -1.73
N CYS A 277 -25.62 14.37 -0.82
CA CYS A 277 -26.97 14.93 -0.72
C CYS A 277 -27.11 16.00 -1.81
N PHE A 278 -28.07 15.82 -2.72
CA PHE A 278 -28.40 16.80 -3.76
C PHE A 278 -29.85 17.29 -3.60
N ILE A 279 -30.07 18.59 -3.79
CA ILE A 279 -31.39 19.21 -3.95
C ILE A 279 -31.45 19.78 -5.37
N GLY A 280 -32.17 19.11 -6.27
CA GLY A 280 -32.16 19.44 -7.69
C GLY A 280 -30.80 19.13 -8.34
N GLN A 281 -30.10 20.15 -8.86
CA GLN A 281 -28.75 20.05 -9.45
C GLN A 281 -27.63 20.57 -8.53
N MET A 282 -27.95 20.97 -7.29
CA MET A 282 -26.99 21.56 -6.36
C MET A 282 -26.76 20.67 -5.13
N ASP A 283 -25.54 20.68 -4.59
CA ASP A 283 -25.22 20.04 -3.31
C ASP A 283 -26.06 20.65 -2.17
N CYS A 284 -26.54 19.81 -1.24
CA CYS A 284 -27.39 20.23 -0.13
C CYS A 284 -26.74 21.32 0.72
N LEU A 285 -25.43 21.23 0.95
CA LEU A 285 -24.69 22.19 1.78
C LEU A 285 -24.60 23.55 1.09
N VAL A 286 -24.36 23.57 -0.21
CA VAL A 286 -24.39 24.79 -1.04
C VAL A 286 -25.78 25.41 -1.06
N PHE A 287 -26.83 24.60 -1.23
CA PHE A 287 -28.21 25.08 -1.22
C PHE A 287 -28.61 25.67 0.13
N VAL A 288 -28.31 24.98 1.23
CA VAL A 288 -28.58 25.45 2.59
C VAL A 288 -27.81 26.73 2.87
N ALA A 289 -26.51 26.80 2.53
CA ALA A 289 -25.68 27.97 2.74
C ALA A 289 -26.17 29.20 1.95
N LEU A 290 -26.60 29.01 0.69
CA LEU A 290 -27.20 30.08 -0.12
C LEU A 290 -28.52 30.57 0.49
N LEU A 291 -29.39 29.65 0.90
CA LEU A 291 -30.67 29.99 1.50
C LEU A 291 -30.48 30.73 2.83
N THR A 292 -29.55 30.28 3.68
CA THR A 292 -29.20 30.97 4.93
C THR A 292 -28.59 32.34 4.63
N CYS A 293 -27.70 32.46 3.65
CA CYS A 293 -27.11 33.73 3.23
C CYS A 293 -28.17 34.74 2.76
N CYS A 294 -29.09 34.31 1.89
CA CYS A 294 -30.22 35.13 1.45
C CYS A 294 -31.13 35.53 2.63
N SER A 295 -31.41 34.60 3.55
CA SER A 295 -32.25 34.92 4.72
C SER A 295 -31.58 35.93 5.66
N VAL A 296 -30.29 35.78 5.95
CA VAL A 296 -29.54 36.68 6.84
C VAL A 296 -29.38 38.06 6.20
N THR A 297 -29.06 38.13 4.90
CA THR A 297 -28.98 39.41 4.20
C THR A 297 -30.33 40.13 4.17
N VAL A 298 -31.44 39.41 3.93
CA VAL A 298 -32.79 39.98 4.02
C VAL A 298 -33.08 40.47 5.44
N VAL A 299 -32.75 39.70 6.49
CA VAL A 299 -32.94 40.11 7.89
C VAL A 299 -32.13 41.36 8.22
N ILE A 300 -30.86 41.44 7.81
CA ILE A 300 -30.01 42.64 8.00
C ILE A 300 -30.61 43.85 7.28
N VAL A 301 -31.06 43.68 6.03
CA VAL A 301 -31.70 44.76 5.26
C VAL A 301 -33.03 45.18 5.89
N CYS A 302 -33.85 44.23 6.34
CA CYS A 302 -35.12 44.53 7.01
C CYS A 302 -34.90 45.24 8.35
N ILE A 303 -33.97 44.79 9.19
CA ILE A 303 -33.63 45.46 10.46
C ILE A 303 -33.12 46.88 10.19
N THR A 304 -32.26 47.06 9.18
CA THR A 304 -31.70 48.39 8.85
C THR A 304 -32.76 49.34 8.30
N VAL A 305 -33.68 48.86 7.44
CA VAL A 305 -34.83 49.63 6.94
C VAL A 305 -35.81 49.95 8.07
N VAL A 306 -36.17 48.98 8.91
CA VAL A 306 -37.07 49.20 10.07
C VAL A 306 -36.43 50.18 11.06
N HIS A 307 -35.15 50.05 11.35
CA HIS A 307 -34.42 50.98 12.22
C HIS A 307 -34.35 52.38 11.61
N HIS A 308 -34.13 52.51 10.29
CA HIS A 308 -34.19 53.80 9.60
C HIS A 308 -35.59 54.43 9.66
N VAL A 309 -36.64 53.65 9.41
CA VAL A 309 -38.04 54.13 9.38
C VAL A 309 -38.59 54.43 10.78
N LEU A 310 -38.22 53.64 11.80
CA LEU A 310 -38.64 53.87 13.19
C LEU A 310 -37.90 55.03 13.85
N LEU A 311 -36.58 55.16 13.62
CA LEU A 311 -35.82 56.29 14.18
C LEU A 311 -36.08 57.61 13.45
N GLU A 312 -36.41 57.60 12.15
CA GLU A 312 -36.91 58.83 11.50
C GLU A 312 -38.24 59.29 12.10
N LYS A 313 -39.12 58.35 12.51
CA LYS A 313 -40.37 58.71 13.21
C LYS A 313 -40.15 59.24 14.63
N GLU A 314 -39.11 58.81 15.34
CA GLU A 314 -38.75 59.37 16.65
C GLU A 314 -37.97 60.70 16.54
N ALA A 315 -37.10 60.86 15.55
CA ALA A 315 -36.36 62.10 15.31
C ALA A 315 -37.29 63.26 14.87
N VAL A 316 -38.37 62.98 14.15
CA VAL A 316 -39.42 63.98 13.83
C VAL A 316 -40.26 64.32 15.07
N LYS A 317 -40.30 63.47 16.10
CA LYS A 317 -41.05 63.72 17.33
C LYS A 317 -40.22 64.46 18.39
N SER A 318 -38.89 64.36 18.35
CA SER A 318 -37.98 65.08 19.27
C SER A 318 -37.47 66.42 18.74
N SER A 319 -37.64 66.72 17.44
CA SER A 319 -37.17 67.97 16.83
C SER A 319 -38.08 69.19 17.07
N SER A 320 -39.19 69.04 17.81
CA SER A 320 -40.05 70.18 18.19
C SER A 320 -39.70 70.84 19.52
N LEU A 321 -38.65 70.41 20.23
CA LEU A 321 -38.25 71.06 21.49
C LEU A 321 -36.73 71.28 21.56
N ASN A 322 -36.35 72.53 21.31
CA ASN A 322 -35.10 73.23 21.62
C ASN A 322 -33.93 73.13 20.62
N ASP A 323 -34.03 73.99 19.61
CA ASP A 323 -32.92 74.81 19.13
C ASP A 323 -32.43 75.78 20.22
N LYS A 324 -31.17 75.66 20.64
CA LYS A 324 -30.24 76.72 21.08
C LYS A 324 -28.83 76.12 21.31
N MET A 325 -27.85 76.67 20.58
CA MET A 325 -26.36 76.59 20.64
C MET A 325 -25.70 76.31 22.02
N PRO A 326 -24.36 76.04 22.14
CA PRO A 326 -23.30 75.83 21.15
C PRO A 326 -22.33 74.64 21.46
N ILE A 327 -21.27 74.55 20.65
CA ILE A 327 -20.02 73.77 20.76
C ILE A 327 -19.43 73.70 22.19
N GLY A 328 -18.96 72.51 22.58
CA GLY A 328 -18.00 72.27 23.67
C GLY A 328 -18.53 71.42 24.82
N VAL A 329 -18.31 70.10 24.79
CA VAL A 329 -18.43 69.25 25.98
C VAL A 329 -17.15 68.45 26.15
N SER A 330 -16.39 68.85 27.16
CA SER A 330 -15.30 68.07 27.74
C SER A 330 -15.83 66.73 28.25
N CYS A 331 -15.00 65.70 28.17
CA CYS A 331 -15.28 64.41 28.78
C CYS A 331 -15.37 64.60 30.30
N GLY A 332 -16.60 64.70 30.80
CA GLY A 332 -16.87 65.06 32.19
C GLY A 332 -18.35 65.28 32.39
N GLN A 333 -19.20 64.30 32.05
CA GLN A 333 -20.52 64.18 32.65
C GLN A 333 -20.96 62.70 32.56
N GLN A 334 -20.95 62.02 33.70
CA GLN A 334 -21.67 60.77 33.91
C GLN A 334 -23.12 60.95 33.44
N ALA A 335 -23.51 60.26 32.36
CA ALA A 335 -24.89 59.86 32.21
C ALA A 335 -25.17 58.87 33.35
N LEU A 336 -26.05 59.30 34.26
CA LEU A 336 -26.47 58.58 35.45
C LEU A 336 -27.17 57.27 35.04
N LEU A 337 -26.39 56.19 34.87
CA LEU A 337 -26.92 54.83 34.90
C LEU A 337 -27.12 54.48 36.38
N ASN A 338 -28.36 54.17 36.77
CA ASN A 338 -28.68 53.72 38.11
C ASN A 338 -27.86 52.46 38.46
N ALA A 339 -27.18 52.49 39.61
CA ALA A 339 -26.29 51.42 40.08
C ALA A 339 -27.00 50.08 40.37
N ASP A 340 -28.33 50.06 40.29
CA ASP A 340 -29.17 48.88 40.54
C ASP A 340 -29.45 48.03 39.29
N ASP A 341 -29.20 48.55 38.07
CA ASP A 341 -29.37 47.79 36.80
C ASP A 341 -28.08 47.05 36.36
N VAL A 342 -27.01 47.13 37.14
CA VAL A 342 -25.73 46.48 36.81
C VAL A 342 -25.75 45.03 37.28
N SER A 343 -25.78 44.10 36.32
CA SER A 343 -25.64 42.65 36.55
C SER A 343 -24.52 42.34 37.54
N SER A 344 -24.74 41.35 38.42
CA SER A 344 -23.72 40.93 39.40
C SER A 344 -22.39 40.54 38.74
N CYS A 345 -22.43 40.01 37.52
CA CYS A 345 -21.22 39.73 36.72
C CYS A 345 -20.47 41.01 36.32
N ALA A 346 -21.17 42.10 36.01
CA ALA A 346 -20.53 43.37 35.67
C ALA A 346 -19.91 44.05 36.90
N LYS A 347 -20.51 43.91 38.09
CA LYS A 347 -19.90 44.37 39.36
C LYS A 347 -18.63 43.58 39.71
N ILE A 348 -18.66 42.25 39.54
CA ILE A 348 -17.48 41.38 39.74
C ILE A 348 -16.39 41.67 38.70
N GLY A 349 -16.78 41.87 37.43
CA GLY A 349 -15.87 42.23 36.33
C GLY A 349 -15.14 43.54 36.62
N ALA A 350 -15.88 44.61 36.95
CA ALA A 350 -15.27 45.90 37.29
C ALA A 350 -14.39 45.82 38.55
N TRP A 351 -14.76 45.02 39.55
CA TRP A 351 -13.90 44.78 40.72
C TRP A 351 -12.59 44.08 40.33
N LEU A 352 -12.67 43.07 39.48
CA LEU A 352 -11.52 42.31 39.02
C LEU A 352 -10.58 43.17 38.18
N GLU A 353 -11.13 43.94 37.24
CA GLU A 353 -10.39 44.87 36.38
C GLU A 353 -9.62 45.89 37.21
N ASN A 354 -10.29 46.62 38.11
CA ASN A 354 -9.63 47.58 39.01
C ASN A 354 -8.54 46.93 39.87
N LYS A 355 -8.74 45.68 40.33
CA LYS A 355 -7.73 44.96 41.12
C LYS A 355 -6.51 44.54 40.30
N ILE A 356 -6.72 44.17 39.03
CA ILE A 356 -5.66 43.80 38.10
C ILE A 356 -4.86 45.06 37.75
N GLU A 357 -5.52 46.17 37.41
CA GLU A 357 -4.89 47.47 37.17
C GLU A 357 -4.06 47.94 38.37
N ASP A 358 -4.62 47.90 39.59
CA ASP A 358 -3.91 48.26 40.83
C ASP A 358 -2.61 47.46 41.01
N LYS A 359 -2.63 46.16 40.68
CA LYS A 359 -1.46 45.28 40.81
C LYS A 359 -0.43 45.57 39.73
N PHE A 360 -0.86 45.72 38.48
CA PHE A 360 0.06 46.04 37.38
C PHE A 360 0.62 47.46 37.47
N HIS A 361 -0.11 48.40 38.06
CA HIS A 361 0.41 49.71 38.42
C HIS A 361 1.60 49.58 39.37
N ARG A 362 1.42 48.86 40.49
CA ARG A 362 2.49 48.62 41.47
C ARG A 362 3.66 47.84 40.87
N TRP A 363 3.39 46.87 40.00
CA TRP A 363 4.42 46.13 39.28
C TRP A 363 5.22 47.04 38.35
N GLY A 364 4.54 47.88 37.56
CA GLY A 364 5.16 48.87 36.69
C GLY A 364 6.06 49.83 37.45
N VAL A 365 5.59 50.39 38.57
CA VAL A 365 6.38 51.26 39.45
C VAL A 365 7.58 50.53 40.07
N LEU A 366 7.43 49.25 40.42
CA LEU A 366 8.54 48.44 40.94
C LEU A 366 9.62 48.23 39.87
N CYS A 367 9.21 47.84 38.66
CA CYS A 367 10.09 47.64 37.51
C CYS A 367 10.83 48.92 37.13
N THR A 368 10.15 50.07 37.20
CA THR A 368 10.75 51.36 36.82
C THR A 368 11.71 51.90 37.89
N ARG A 369 11.45 51.67 39.18
CA ARG A 369 12.36 52.04 40.27
C ARG A 369 13.63 51.20 40.33
N HIS A 370 13.54 49.90 40.01
CA HIS A 370 14.66 48.97 40.07
C HIS A 370 14.89 48.21 38.75
N PRO A 371 15.16 48.90 37.62
CA PRO A 371 15.19 48.28 36.30
C PRO A 371 16.33 47.28 36.14
N CYS A 372 17.52 47.56 36.69
CA CYS A 372 18.65 46.64 36.61
C CYS A 372 18.37 45.30 37.32
N LEU A 373 17.73 45.35 38.50
CA LEU A 373 17.43 44.14 39.28
C LEU A 373 16.43 43.25 38.52
N VAL A 374 15.35 43.84 38.00
CA VAL A 374 14.32 43.11 37.26
C VAL A 374 14.87 42.54 35.94
N PHE A 375 15.71 43.30 35.24
CA PHE A 375 16.38 42.84 34.02
C PHE A 375 17.29 41.62 34.29
N PHE A 376 18.13 41.68 35.32
CA PHE A 376 18.98 40.53 35.68
C PHE A 376 18.16 39.33 36.16
N PHE A 377 17.04 39.55 36.86
CA PHE A 377 16.14 38.46 37.25
C PHE A 377 15.57 37.75 36.02
N GLY A 378 15.00 38.48 35.06
CA GLY A 378 14.43 37.88 33.85
C GLY A 378 15.47 37.16 32.99
N ILE A 379 16.65 37.76 32.79
CA ILE A 379 17.75 37.11 32.06
C ILE A 379 18.25 35.85 32.77
N THR A 380 18.38 35.87 34.11
CA THR A 380 18.87 34.69 34.85
C THR A 380 17.92 33.51 34.69
N VAL A 381 16.61 33.75 34.78
CA VAL A 381 15.58 32.72 34.55
C VAL A 381 15.70 32.16 33.12
N SER A 382 15.84 33.03 32.13
CA SER A 382 15.98 32.62 30.74
C SER A 382 17.27 31.83 30.46
N LEU A 383 18.41 32.23 31.03
CA LEU A 383 19.68 31.52 30.88
C LEU A 383 19.63 30.12 31.49
N ILE A 384 18.96 29.97 32.65
CA ILE A 384 18.73 28.65 33.27
C ILE A 384 17.90 27.76 32.36
N CYS A 385 16.85 28.28 31.71
CA CYS A 385 16.08 27.48 30.76
C CYS A 385 16.90 27.15 29.51
N THR A 386 17.64 28.12 28.99
CA THR A 386 18.43 28.01 27.75
C THR A 386 19.56 26.97 27.86
N SER A 387 20.16 26.78 29.05
CA SER A 387 21.21 25.76 29.23
C SER A 387 20.75 24.32 28.95
N GLY A 388 19.44 24.07 28.88
CA GLY A 388 18.88 22.79 28.47
C GLY A 388 19.13 22.42 27.01
N LEU A 389 19.48 23.39 26.16
CA LEU A 389 19.85 23.14 24.76
C LEU A 389 21.00 22.13 24.62
N CYS A 390 21.87 21.98 25.62
CA CYS A 390 22.95 20.97 25.61
C CYS A 390 22.42 19.53 25.56
N TYR A 391 21.16 19.30 25.94
CA TYR A 391 20.50 17.99 25.93
C TYR A 391 19.50 17.85 24.76
N MET A 392 19.50 18.80 23.82
CA MET A 392 18.55 18.80 22.71
C MET A 392 18.78 17.59 21.78
N GLN A 393 17.70 16.89 21.47
CA GLN A 393 17.64 15.83 20.47
C GLN A 393 16.64 16.24 19.38
N VAL A 394 16.96 15.91 18.12
CA VAL A 394 16.11 16.20 16.96
C VAL A 394 15.66 14.89 16.34
N THR A 395 14.35 14.73 16.13
CA THR A 395 13.79 13.57 15.42
C THR A 395 13.65 13.89 13.94
N THR A 396 14.26 13.06 13.08
CA THR A 396 14.12 13.13 11.61
C THR A 396 13.24 12.03 11.03
N ASP A 397 13.11 10.90 11.74
CA ASP A 397 12.31 9.75 11.30
C ASP A 397 10.84 10.13 11.08
N PRO A 398 10.32 10.06 9.83
CA PRO A 398 8.95 10.43 9.53
C PRO A 398 7.93 9.57 10.29
N VAL A 399 8.21 8.29 10.54
CA VAL A 399 7.27 7.41 11.23
C VAL A 399 7.07 7.89 12.68
N GLN A 400 8.11 8.37 13.35
CA GLN A 400 8.01 8.94 14.71
C GLN A 400 7.32 10.31 14.74
N ILE A 401 7.43 11.09 13.66
CA ILE A 401 6.84 12.43 13.56
C ILE A 401 5.33 12.35 13.29
N TRP A 402 4.91 11.44 12.41
CA TRP A 402 3.54 11.37 11.88
C TRP A 402 2.67 10.30 12.56
N SER A 403 3.26 9.25 13.15
CA SER A 403 2.49 8.17 13.81
C SER A 403 2.54 8.28 15.34
N ALA A 404 1.37 8.20 15.99
CA ALA A 404 1.32 8.21 17.45
C ALA A 404 1.89 6.89 18.02
N PRO A 405 2.74 6.92 19.06
CA PRO A 405 3.37 5.71 19.60
C PRO A 405 2.34 4.73 20.20
N GLY A 406 1.23 5.23 20.75
CA GLY A 406 0.13 4.41 21.24
C GLY A 406 -0.96 4.06 20.21
N SER A 407 -0.72 4.35 18.92
CA SER A 407 -1.69 4.03 17.87
C SER A 407 -1.77 2.54 17.59
N ARG A 408 -2.93 2.09 17.11
CA ARG A 408 -3.12 0.70 16.67
C ARG A 408 -2.10 0.30 15.60
N ALA A 409 -1.90 1.13 14.58
CA ALA A 409 -0.94 0.86 13.51
C ALA A 409 0.50 0.70 14.03
N ARG A 410 0.92 1.54 15.00
CA ARG A 410 2.24 1.38 15.64
C ARG A 410 2.33 0.07 16.42
N SER A 411 1.31 -0.28 17.21
CA SER A 411 1.29 -1.56 17.93
C SER A 411 1.26 -2.80 17.01
N GLU A 412 0.68 -2.67 15.81
CA GLU A 412 0.68 -3.73 14.80
C GLU A 412 2.06 -3.86 14.15
N LYS A 413 2.71 -2.73 13.82
CA LYS A 413 4.09 -2.68 13.35
C LYS A 413 5.07 -3.25 14.38
N ASP A 414 5.03 -2.77 15.62
CA ASP A 414 5.95 -3.21 16.68
C ASP A 414 5.80 -4.73 16.97
N TYR A 415 4.58 -5.27 16.81
CA TYR A 415 4.35 -6.73 16.90
C TYR A 415 4.95 -7.46 15.69
N PHE A 416 4.76 -6.95 14.48
CA PHE A 416 5.33 -7.54 13.26
C PHE A 416 6.85 -7.56 13.31
N ASP A 417 7.47 -6.40 13.57
CA ASP A 417 8.91 -6.23 13.60
C ASP A 417 9.58 -7.11 14.67
N LYS A 418 8.89 -7.37 15.79
CA LYS A 418 9.39 -8.25 16.86
C LYS A 418 9.34 -9.74 16.50
N VAL A 419 8.40 -10.16 15.66
CA VAL A 419 8.15 -11.58 15.35
C VAL A 419 8.80 -12.00 14.03
N PHE A 420 8.81 -11.13 13.03
CA PHE A 420 9.23 -11.44 11.65
C PHE A 420 10.42 -10.59 11.17
N ASP A 421 11.05 -9.85 12.08
CA ASP A 421 12.00 -8.77 11.79
C ASP A 421 11.36 -7.58 11.02
N PRO A 422 11.99 -6.39 11.02
CA PRO A 422 11.46 -5.25 10.31
C PRO A 422 11.34 -5.49 8.81
N PHE A 423 10.28 -4.94 8.22
CA PHE A 423 10.08 -4.99 6.77
C PHE A 423 11.31 -4.46 6.01
N TYR A 424 11.73 -5.20 4.98
CA TYR A 424 12.93 -4.92 4.20
C TYR A 424 12.91 -3.55 3.51
N ARG A 425 14.10 -3.03 3.19
CA ARG A 425 14.33 -1.80 2.43
C ARG A 425 14.27 -2.12 0.94
N ILE A 426 13.68 -1.22 0.16
CA ILE A 426 13.39 -1.46 -1.27
C ILE A 426 14.12 -0.43 -2.13
N GLU A 427 15.04 -0.93 -2.96
CA GLU A 427 15.65 -0.17 -4.04
C GLU A 427 15.02 -0.60 -5.36
N GLN A 428 14.25 0.29 -5.98
CA GLN A 428 13.47 -0.01 -7.18
C GLN A 428 13.87 0.89 -8.34
N LEU A 429 14.07 0.28 -9.51
CA LEU A 429 14.28 0.95 -10.78
C LEU A 429 13.14 0.59 -11.74
N ILE A 430 12.50 1.61 -12.30
CA ILE A 430 11.54 1.49 -13.39
C ILE A 430 12.25 1.95 -14.66
N ILE A 431 12.59 1.00 -15.52
CA ILE A 431 13.39 1.19 -16.73
C ILE A 431 12.47 1.08 -17.93
N VAL A 432 12.42 2.13 -18.74
CA VAL A 432 11.55 2.24 -19.91
C VAL A 432 12.41 2.47 -21.15
N PRO A 433 12.21 1.71 -22.25
CA PRO A 433 12.91 1.95 -23.51
C PRO A 433 12.40 3.25 -24.14
N LYS A 434 13.29 4.11 -24.65
CA LYS A 434 12.87 5.34 -25.34
C LYS A 434 12.08 5.03 -26.61
N ASN A 435 12.43 3.94 -27.29
CA ASN A 435 11.65 3.43 -28.41
C ASN A 435 10.48 2.56 -27.90
N GLN A 436 9.28 3.13 -27.89
CA GLN A 436 8.05 2.46 -27.43
C GLN A 436 7.32 1.65 -28.52
N SER A 437 7.91 1.49 -29.71
CA SER A 437 7.30 0.68 -30.77
C SER A 437 7.34 -0.82 -30.43
N GLN A 438 6.19 -1.46 -30.55
CA GLN A 438 6.10 -2.92 -30.53
C GLN A 438 6.82 -3.52 -31.74
N PHE A 439 7.32 -4.75 -31.59
CA PHE A 439 7.93 -5.51 -32.69
C PHE A 439 7.25 -6.86 -32.83
N VAL A 440 7.21 -7.38 -34.06
CA VAL A 440 6.64 -8.69 -34.35
C VAL A 440 7.77 -9.70 -34.44
N ALA A 441 7.63 -10.80 -33.71
CA ALA A 441 8.56 -11.92 -33.78
C ALA A 441 7.79 -13.23 -33.63
N ALA A 442 8.13 -14.19 -34.49
CA ALA A 442 7.59 -15.55 -34.40
C ALA A 442 8.32 -16.32 -33.30
N ASP A 443 7.55 -17.06 -32.49
CA ASP A 443 8.13 -18.08 -31.62
C ASP A 443 8.52 -19.29 -32.50
N PRO A 444 9.80 -19.70 -32.55
CA PRO A 444 10.23 -20.81 -33.39
C PRO A 444 9.56 -22.14 -33.03
N LEU A 445 9.02 -22.27 -31.80
CA LEU A 445 8.35 -23.49 -31.32
C LEU A 445 6.93 -23.66 -31.90
N ASP A 446 6.17 -22.56 -32.00
CA ASP A 446 4.76 -22.58 -32.44
C ASP A 446 4.57 -22.09 -33.89
N ASN A 447 5.59 -21.46 -34.49
CA ASN A 447 5.49 -20.73 -35.77
C ASN A 447 4.38 -19.66 -35.80
N VAL A 448 3.98 -19.17 -34.62
CA VAL A 448 2.98 -18.10 -34.46
C VAL A 448 3.70 -16.77 -34.24
N GLU A 449 3.29 -15.74 -34.99
CA GLU A 449 3.77 -14.37 -34.83
C GLU A 449 3.07 -13.68 -33.65
N PHE A 450 3.86 -13.12 -32.73
CA PHE A 450 3.36 -12.36 -31.59
C PHE A 450 3.81 -10.89 -31.65
N HIS A 451 2.99 -10.01 -31.09
CA HIS A 451 3.32 -8.60 -30.91
C HIS A 451 4.01 -8.38 -29.57
N TRP A 452 5.33 -8.26 -29.58
CA TRP A 452 6.14 -8.09 -28.38
C TRP A 452 6.23 -6.62 -27.96
N GLY A 453 6.12 -6.41 -26.66
CA GLY A 453 6.40 -5.13 -26.01
C GLY A 453 7.86 -4.71 -26.20
N PRO A 454 8.15 -3.40 -26.18
CA PRO A 454 9.49 -2.88 -26.46
C PRO A 454 10.55 -3.32 -25.43
N VAL A 455 10.13 -3.78 -24.25
CA VAL A 455 10.99 -4.30 -23.17
C VAL A 455 11.71 -5.60 -23.56
N PHE A 456 11.14 -6.41 -24.46
CA PHE A 456 11.70 -7.70 -24.81
C PHE A 456 12.72 -7.64 -25.97
N ARG A 457 13.10 -6.43 -26.40
CA ARG A 457 14.19 -6.28 -27.37
C ARG A 457 15.49 -6.75 -26.74
N LYS A 458 16.20 -7.66 -27.42
CA LYS A 458 17.44 -8.27 -26.94
C LYS A 458 18.49 -7.23 -26.53
N GLU A 459 18.65 -6.16 -27.32
CA GLU A 459 19.55 -5.03 -27.02
C GLU A 459 19.21 -4.34 -25.68
N PHE A 460 17.92 -4.14 -25.41
CA PHE A 460 17.45 -3.52 -24.17
C PHE A 460 17.67 -4.42 -22.95
N LEU A 461 17.44 -5.73 -23.09
CA LEU A 461 17.70 -6.71 -22.04
C LEU A 461 19.20 -6.77 -21.68
N HIS A 462 20.09 -6.70 -22.67
CA HIS A 462 21.53 -6.61 -22.43
C HIS A 462 21.93 -5.33 -21.69
N GLU A 463 21.36 -4.17 -22.04
CA GLU A 463 21.63 -2.93 -21.31
C GLU A 463 21.14 -2.98 -19.85
N ILE A 464 19.98 -3.59 -19.60
CA ILE A 464 19.50 -3.83 -18.22
C ILE A 464 20.45 -4.75 -17.46
N LEU A 465 20.87 -5.84 -18.10
CA LEU A 465 21.78 -6.80 -17.49
C LEU A 465 23.12 -6.15 -17.12
N GLN A 466 23.68 -5.35 -18.01
CA GLN A 466 24.90 -4.59 -17.76
C GLN A 466 24.72 -3.62 -16.59
N LEU A 467 23.61 -2.88 -16.56
CA LEU A 467 23.29 -1.96 -15.47
C LEU A 467 23.17 -2.72 -14.13
N GLN A 468 22.46 -3.85 -14.10
CA GLN A 468 22.29 -4.67 -12.90
C GLN A 468 23.64 -5.17 -12.37
N LYS A 469 24.51 -5.71 -13.25
CA LYS A 469 25.85 -6.18 -12.85
C LYS A 469 26.77 -5.05 -12.38
N GLN A 470 26.59 -3.82 -12.88
CA GLN A 470 27.29 -2.65 -12.36
C GLN A 470 26.81 -2.26 -10.96
N ILE A 471 25.50 -2.34 -10.70
CA ILE A 471 24.90 -2.09 -9.38
C ILE A 471 25.38 -3.13 -8.36
N GLU A 472 25.39 -4.41 -8.73
CA GLU A 472 25.86 -5.51 -7.88
C GLU A 472 27.33 -5.32 -7.43
N ASN A 473 28.16 -4.70 -8.28
CA ASN A 473 29.58 -4.44 -8.01
C ASN A 473 29.86 -3.13 -7.27
N LEU A 474 28.84 -2.37 -6.86
CA LEU A 474 29.02 -1.15 -6.09
C LEU A 474 29.56 -1.45 -4.69
N THR A 475 30.60 -0.73 -4.30
CA THR A 475 31.24 -0.83 -2.98
C THR A 475 31.07 0.48 -2.21
N ALA A 476 30.58 0.42 -0.98
CA ALA A 476 30.55 1.54 -0.04
C ALA A 476 31.63 1.39 1.03
N GLU A 477 32.04 2.50 1.64
CA GLU A 477 33.04 2.49 2.70
C GLU A 477 32.39 2.95 4.01
N VAL A 478 32.40 2.08 5.01
CA VAL A 478 31.91 2.36 6.38
C VAL A 478 32.97 1.87 7.36
N GLU A 479 33.41 2.74 8.28
CA GLU A 479 34.49 2.44 9.24
C GLU A 479 35.79 1.89 8.58
N ASN A 480 36.17 2.41 7.40
CA ASN A 480 37.29 1.94 6.57
C ASN A 480 37.17 0.48 6.08
N LYS A 481 35.97 -0.09 6.06
CA LYS A 481 35.70 -1.41 5.49
C LYS A 481 34.82 -1.27 4.24
N PRO A 482 35.15 -1.98 3.14
CA PRO A 482 34.26 -2.06 1.99
C PRO A 482 33.02 -2.87 2.35
N VAL A 483 31.85 -2.33 2.01
CA VAL A 483 30.53 -2.95 2.12
C VAL A 483 30.01 -3.16 0.71
N MET A 484 29.70 -4.40 0.36
CA MET A 484 29.10 -4.78 -0.92
C MET A 484 27.62 -5.07 -0.77
N LEU A 485 26.89 -5.13 -1.89
CA LEU A 485 25.47 -5.50 -1.88
C LEU A 485 25.22 -6.86 -1.20
N LYS A 486 26.11 -7.84 -1.44
CA LYS A 486 26.03 -9.18 -0.82
C LYS A 486 26.10 -9.18 0.72
N ASP A 487 26.63 -8.12 1.33
CA ASP A 487 26.73 -8.02 2.80
C ASP A 487 25.44 -7.51 3.45
N ILE A 488 24.54 -6.88 2.67
CA ILE A 488 23.36 -6.18 3.18
C ILE A 488 22.04 -6.70 2.60
N CYS A 489 22.07 -7.35 1.44
CA CYS A 489 20.87 -7.82 0.73
C CYS A 489 20.15 -8.97 1.45
N VAL A 490 18.85 -9.11 1.19
CA VAL A 490 18.07 -10.26 1.66
C VAL A 490 18.51 -11.53 0.92
N GLN A 491 18.82 -12.59 1.67
CA GLN A 491 19.26 -13.90 1.16
C GLN A 491 18.36 -15.01 1.72
N PRO A 492 17.27 -15.38 1.02
CA PRO A 492 16.23 -16.25 1.59
C PRO A 492 16.68 -17.69 1.81
N LEU A 493 17.64 -18.21 1.02
CA LEU A 493 18.13 -19.59 1.08
C LEU A 493 19.52 -19.72 1.72
N ALA A 494 19.97 -18.70 2.47
CA ALA A 494 21.25 -18.76 3.17
C ALA A 494 21.20 -19.81 4.31
N PRO A 495 22.27 -20.60 4.56
CA PRO A 495 23.61 -20.51 3.98
C PRO A 495 23.83 -21.33 2.69
N GLU A 496 22.85 -22.12 2.24
CA GLU A 496 23.04 -22.98 1.06
C GLU A 496 23.22 -22.17 -0.23
N LYS A 497 22.49 -21.05 -0.34
CA LYS A 497 22.62 -20.09 -1.44
C LYS A 497 22.72 -18.67 -0.88
N THR A 498 23.83 -18.00 -1.18
CA THR A 498 24.12 -16.64 -0.69
C THR A 498 23.93 -15.56 -1.76
N GLU A 499 23.07 -15.83 -2.75
CA GLU A 499 22.74 -14.84 -3.79
C GLU A 499 21.63 -13.91 -3.32
N CYS A 500 21.73 -12.63 -3.70
CA CYS A 500 20.79 -11.60 -3.29
C CYS A 500 19.43 -11.77 -3.97
N MET A 501 18.37 -11.46 -3.23
CA MET A 501 17.02 -11.38 -3.79
C MET A 501 16.86 -10.16 -4.70
N ILE A 502 17.13 -10.36 -5.99
CA ILE A 502 16.93 -9.38 -7.06
C ILE A 502 15.80 -9.87 -7.96
N GLN A 503 14.76 -9.06 -8.10
CA GLN A 503 13.60 -9.32 -8.94
C GLN A 503 13.71 -8.49 -10.21
N SER A 504 14.00 -9.15 -11.34
CA SER A 504 14.27 -8.51 -12.62
C SER A 504 13.93 -9.48 -13.77
N VAL A 505 13.58 -8.95 -14.95
CA VAL A 505 13.31 -9.77 -16.13
C VAL A 505 14.55 -10.54 -16.62
N VAL A 506 15.75 -9.97 -16.44
CA VAL A 506 17.00 -10.65 -16.84
C VAL A 506 17.41 -11.76 -15.87
N SER A 507 16.77 -11.86 -14.71
CA SER A 507 17.03 -12.93 -13.75
C SER A 507 16.40 -14.27 -14.15
N TYR A 508 15.44 -14.29 -15.10
CA TYR A 508 15.00 -15.54 -15.76
C TYR A 508 16.15 -16.25 -16.48
N PHE A 509 17.14 -15.49 -16.95
CA PHE A 509 18.35 -16.00 -17.60
C PHE A 509 19.52 -16.15 -16.62
N GLN A 510 19.24 -16.24 -15.31
CA GLN A 510 20.24 -16.30 -14.23
C GLN A 510 21.27 -15.16 -14.35
N SER A 511 20.78 -13.98 -14.73
CA SER A 511 21.54 -12.75 -15.02
C SER A 511 22.89 -13.01 -15.71
N ASN A 512 22.87 -13.87 -16.73
CA ASN A 512 24.01 -14.20 -17.55
C ASN A 512 23.77 -13.83 -19.01
N ALA A 513 24.73 -13.13 -19.62
CA ALA A 513 24.63 -12.66 -20.99
C ALA A 513 24.69 -13.82 -22.00
N THR A 514 25.45 -14.88 -21.70
CA THR A 514 25.54 -16.05 -22.59
C THR A 514 24.20 -16.75 -22.72
N ASN A 515 23.52 -16.99 -21.59
CA ASN A 515 22.22 -17.66 -21.56
C ASN A 515 21.14 -16.86 -22.32
N LEU A 516 21.25 -15.52 -22.31
CA LEU A 516 20.36 -14.63 -23.07
C LEU A 516 20.65 -14.66 -24.59
N ASP A 517 21.91 -14.88 -24.97
CA ASP A 517 22.34 -14.91 -26.36
C ASP A 517 22.19 -16.27 -27.03
N ASP A 518 22.05 -17.34 -26.24
CA ASP A 518 21.97 -18.72 -26.72
C ASP A 518 20.73 -18.96 -27.60
N GLU A 519 20.93 -19.74 -28.66
CA GLU A 519 19.92 -20.14 -29.64
C GLU A 519 20.15 -21.60 -30.03
N TYR A 520 19.07 -22.38 -30.09
CA TYR A 520 19.13 -23.80 -30.43
C TYR A 520 18.65 -24.06 -31.86
N TYR A 521 19.49 -24.74 -32.64
CA TYR A 521 19.24 -25.08 -34.04
C TYR A 521 19.25 -26.60 -34.23
N GLU A 522 18.30 -27.12 -34.99
CA GLU A 522 18.25 -28.52 -35.42
C GLU A 522 18.05 -28.58 -36.93
N GLU A 523 18.86 -29.38 -37.62
CA GLU A 523 18.87 -29.49 -39.10
C GLU A 523 18.95 -28.15 -39.85
N GLY A 524 19.49 -27.10 -39.21
CA GLY A 524 19.62 -25.75 -39.78
C GLY A 524 18.40 -24.84 -39.56
N PHE A 525 17.36 -25.31 -38.88
CA PHE A 525 16.20 -24.51 -38.46
C PHE A 525 16.35 -24.07 -37.01
N LEU A 526 15.99 -22.82 -36.71
CA LEU A 526 15.93 -22.30 -35.34
C LEU A 526 14.72 -22.94 -34.65
N ILE A 527 14.92 -23.58 -33.50
CA ILE A 527 13.87 -24.26 -32.74
C ILE A 527 13.54 -23.54 -31.44
N SER A 528 14.53 -22.92 -30.80
CA SER A 528 14.32 -22.20 -29.54
C SER A 528 15.27 -21.02 -29.41
N ASN A 529 14.75 -19.90 -28.90
CA ASN A 529 15.51 -18.69 -28.62
C ASN A 529 15.07 -18.07 -27.28
N TRP A 530 15.64 -16.91 -26.94
CA TRP A 530 15.32 -16.20 -25.70
C TRP A 530 13.84 -15.82 -25.56
N LEU A 531 13.10 -15.62 -26.66
CA LEU A 531 11.66 -15.33 -26.63
C LEU A 531 10.85 -16.56 -26.26
N SER A 532 11.25 -17.75 -26.75
CA SER A 532 10.64 -19.03 -26.36
C SER A 532 10.81 -19.28 -24.86
N HIS A 533 12.02 -19.06 -24.32
CA HIS A 533 12.28 -19.19 -22.89
C HIS A 533 11.50 -18.16 -22.06
N LEU A 534 11.51 -16.88 -22.46
CA LEU A 534 10.73 -15.82 -21.80
C LEU A 534 9.24 -16.17 -21.77
N ARG A 535 8.68 -16.61 -22.90
CA ARG A 535 7.27 -16.98 -22.96
C ARG A 535 6.96 -18.15 -22.01
N SER A 536 7.84 -19.14 -21.93
CA SER A 536 7.72 -20.25 -20.98
C SER A 536 7.70 -19.73 -19.53
N CYS A 537 8.65 -18.88 -19.13
CA CYS A 537 8.72 -18.35 -17.77
C CYS A 537 7.63 -17.33 -17.41
N LEU A 538 7.20 -16.51 -18.36
CA LEU A 538 6.08 -15.58 -18.16
C LEU A 538 4.75 -16.31 -17.96
N ARG A 539 4.62 -17.50 -18.56
CA ARG A 539 3.46 -18.38 -18.38
C ARG A 539 3.54 -19.17 -17.08
N ASN A 540 4.73 -19.66 -16.72
CA ASN A 540 4.95 -20.46 -15.52
C ASN A 540 6.26 -20.10 -14.79
N PRO A 541 6.22 -19.14 -13.83
CA PRO A 541 7.43 -18.63 -13.17
C PRO A 541 8.04 -19.55 -12.10
N ILE A 542 7.37 -20.66 -11.74
CA ILE A 542 7.85 -21.62 -10.73
C ILE A 542 8.57 -22.83 -11.34
N GLN A 543 8.71 -22.89 -12.67
CA GLN A 543 9.39 -24.00 -13.32
C GLN A 543 10.87 -24.05 -12.90
N VAL A 544 11.25 -25.18 -12.31
CA VAL A 544 12.65 -25.50 -12.00
C VAL A 544 13.42 -25.84 -13.28
N MET A 545 12.72 -26.32 -14.32
CA MET A 545 13.25 -26.58 -15.65
C MET A 545 12.17 -26.20 -16.66
N ASP A 546 12.52 -25.38 -17.64
CA ASP A 546 11.62 -25.01 -18.72
C ASP A 546 11.37 -26.17 -19.68
N THR A 547 10.28 -26.08 -20.44
CA THR A 547 9.89 -27.08 -21.44
C THR A 547 10.63 -26.93 -22.76
N THR A 548 11.47 -25.90 -22.90
CA THR A 548 12.23 -25.66 -24.13
C THR A 548 13.52 -26.48 -24.16
N MET A 549 14.24 -26.44 -25.30
CA MET A 549 15.52 -27.14 -25.43
C MET A 549 16.62 -26.59 -24.50
N PHE A 550 16.44 -25.41 -23.89
CA PHE A 550 17.41 -24.83 -22.97
C PHE A 550 17.50 -25.55 -21.62
N LYS A 551 16.40 -26.16 -21.15
CA LYS A 551 16.30 -26.81 -19.83
C LYS A 551 16.84 -25.92 -18.70
N MET A 552 16.45 -24.65 -18.70
CA MET A 552 16.85 -23.63 -17.72
C MET A 552 15.73 -23.38 -16.69
N PRO A 553 16.06 -23.04 -15.43
CA PRO A 553 15.07 -22.66 -14.43
C PRO A 553 14.47 -21.28 -14.73
N CYS A 554 13.18 -21.13 -14.48
CA CYS A 554 12.51 -19.82 -14.44
C CYS A 554 12.64 -19.12 -13.07
N LEU A 555 13.31 -19.77 -12.12
CA LEU A 555 13.62 -19.21 -10.81
C LEU A 555 14.78 -18.20 -10.91
N GLY A 556 14.75 -17.18 -10.05
CA GLY A 556 15.85 -16.22 -9.94
C GLY A 556 17.13 -16.85 -9.39
N GLU A 557 18.25 -16.12 -9.52
CA GLU A 557 19.54 -16.55 -8.98
C GLU A 557 19.49 -16.85 -7.47
N TYR A 558 18.59 -16.24 -6.71
CA TYR A 558 18.39 -16.51 -5.28
C TYR A 558 17.57 -17.79 -4.99
N GLY A 559 16.96 -18.41 -6.01
CA GLY A 559 16.23 -19.68 -5.90
C GLY A 559 14.73 -19.57 -5.64
N GLY A 560 14.13 -18.37 -5.71
CA GLY A 560 12.69 -18.19 -5.65
C GLY A 560 12.09 -17.73 -7.00
N PRO A 561 10.74 -17.83 -7.14
CA PRO A 561 10.06 -17.46 -8.37
C PRO A 561 10.03 -15.95 -8.57
N ILE A 562 10.12 -15.52 -9.83
CA ILE A 562 9.96 -14.12 -10.21
C ILE A 562 8.60 -14.00 -10.88
N PHE A 563 7.66 -13.34 -10.21
CA PHE A 563 6.35 -13.13 -10.81
C PHE A 563 6.41 -12.02 -11.88
N PRO A 564 5.79 -12.21 -13.06
CA PRO A 564 5.81 -11.22 -14.14
C PRO A 564 5.35 -9.83 -13.72
N TYR A 565 4.31 -9.74 -12.87
CA TYR A 565 3.76 -8.48 -12.41
C TYR A 565 4.68 -7.67 -11.47
N VAL A 566 5.77 -8.27 -10.96
CA VAL A 566 6.79 -7.60 -10.14
C VAL A 566 7.99 -7.15 -10.98
N ALA A 567 8.29 -7.87 -12.06
CA ALA A 567 9.43 -7.60 -12.94
C ALA A 567 9.08 -6.78 -14.20
N LEU A 568 7.79 -6.68 -14.56
CA LEU A 568 7.30 -6.00 -15.76
C LEU A 568 6.19 -5.01 -15.42
N GLY A 569 6.01 -4.01 -16.28
CA GLY A 569 4.99 -2.98 -16.13
C GLY A 569 4.41 -2.46 -17.44
N GLY A 570 3.26 -1.78 -17.35
CA GLY A 570 2.57 -1.15 -18.48
C GLY A 570 1.82 -2.12 -19.41
N PHE A 571 1.42 -3.28 -18.89
CA PHE A 571 0.57 -4.27 -19.56
C PHE A 571 -0.89 -4.19 -19.08
N GLU A 572 -1.81 -4.78 -19.84
CA GLU A 572 -3.24 -4.86 -19.49
C GLU A 572 -3.63 -6.27 -19.07
N GLY A 573 -4.25 -6.41 -17.89
CA GLY A 573 -4.70 -7.71 -17.38
C GLY A 573 -3.55 -8.70 -17.18
N SER A 574 -3.63 -9.86 -17.85
CA SER A 574 -2.63 -10.94 -17.80
C SER A 574 -1.74 -11.00 -19.05
N ASP A 575 -1.80 -10.02 -19.95
CA ASP A 575 -0.98 -10.01 -21.17
C ASP A 575 0.43 -9.44 -20.89
N TYR A 576 1.30 -10.27 -20.32
CA TYR A 576 2.67 -9.85 -20.01
C TYR A 576 3.54 -9.58 -21.25
N ILE A 577 3.16 -10.09 -22.43
CA ILE A 577 3.94 -9.98 -23.67
C ILE A 577 3.93 -8.53 -24.19
N SER A 578 2.86 -7.77 -23.94
CA SER A 578 2.74 -6.37 -24.37
C SER A 578 3.41 -5.34 -23.44
N SER A 579 4.18 -5.79 -22.44
CA SER A 579 4.82 -4.96 -21.41
C SER A 579 5.70 -3.82 -21.98
N LYS A 580 5.60 -2.64 -21.34
CA LYS A 580 6.26 -1.39 -21.79
C LYS A 580 7.41 -0.94 -20.88
N ALA A 581 7.47 -1.43 -19.65
CA ALA A 581 8.52 -1.12 -18.68
C ALA A 581 9.09 -2.41 -18.06
N ALA A 582 10.38 -2.40 -17.75
CA ALA A 582 11.03 -3.39 -16.89
C ALA A 582 11.21 -2.80 -15.49
N ILE A 583 10.97 -3.62 -14.47
CA ILE A 583 11.10 -3.24 -13.07
C ILE A 583 12.22 -4.09 -12.48
N VAL A 584 13.21 -3.44 -11.90
CA VAL A 584 14.29 -4.09 -11.15
C VAL A 584 14.10 -3.71 -9.70
N THR A 585 13.84 -4.70 -8.84
CA THR A 585 13.67 -4.51 -7.40
C THR A 585 14.76 -5.27 -6.66
N ILE A 586 15.54 -4.56 -5.86
CA ILE A 586 16.60 -5.09 -5.00
C ILE A 586 16.10 -4.96 -3.56
N LEU A 587 16.16 -6.05 -2.80
CA LEU A 587 15.72 -6.07 -1.40
C LEU A 587 16.92 -6.09 -0.45
N VAL A 588 16.95 -5.13 0.48
CA VAL A 588 17.99 -4.96 1.48
C VAL A 588 17.43 -5.18 2.89
N ASN A 589 18.19 -5.87 3.75
CA ASN A 589 17.75 -6.14 5.11
C ASN A 589 17.54 -4.83 5.89
N ASN A 590 16.50 -4.80 6.72
CA ASN A 590 16.20 -3.67 7.59
C ASN A 590 16.31 -4.10 9.05
N TYR A 591 16.76 -3.19 9.89
CA TYR A 591 16.95 -3.44 11.33
C TYR A 591 16.26 -2.35 12.16
N ASP A 592 15.83 -2.71 13.37
CA ASP A 592 15.24 -1.74 14.31
C ASP A 592 16.31 -0.83 14.92
N ASP A 593 17.55 -1.32 15.08
CA ASP A 593 18.69 -0.49 15.50
C ASP A 593 19.18 0.37 14.33
N PRO A 594 19.12 1.72 14.43
CA PRO A 594 19.59 2.62 13.37
C PRO A 594 21.08 2.43 13.04
N LYS A 595 21.92 1.96 13.97
CA LYS A 595 23.35 1.71 13.69
C LYS A 595 23.57 0.54 12.75
N ALA A 596 22.73 -0.50 12.83
CA ALA A 596 22.83 -1.64 11.92
C ALA A 596 22.47 -1.25 10.48
N ASN A 597 21.59 -0.26 10.31
CA ASN A 597 21.18 0.29 9.01
C ASN A 597 22.22 1.23 8.37
N GLU A 598 23.25 1.68 9.10
CA GLU A 598 24.25 2.62 8.58
C GLU A 598 24.96 2.06 7.32
N LYS A 599 25.24 0.75 7.31
CA LYS A 599 25.84 0.06 6.15
C LYS A 599 24.94 0.09 4.92
N ALA A 600 23.65 -0.19 5.10
CA ALA A 600 22.66 -0.15 4.03
C ALA A 600 22.50 1.28 3.49
N GLN A 601 22.35 2.25 4.39
CA GLN A 601 22.23 3.67 4.04
C GLN A 601 23.47 4.20 3.29
N ALA A 602 24.68 3.78 3.66
CA ALA A 602 25.91 4.16 2.97
C ALA A 602 25.96 3.59 1.54
N TRP A 603 25.56 2.33 1.36
CA TRP A 603 25.45 1.70 0.04
C TRP A 603 24.37 2.37 -0.84
N GLU A 604 23.17 2.60 -0.29
CA GLU A 604 22.07 3.30 -0.97
C GLU A 604 22.50 4.69 -1.48
N LYS A 605 23.32 5.41 -0.71
CA LYS A 605 23.84 6.73 -1.12
C LYS A 605 24.73 6.64 -2.36
N ILE A 606 25.58 5.61 -2.45
CA ILE A 606 26.42 5.38 -3.63
C ILE A 606 25.55 4.91 -4.80
N PHE A 607 24.58 4.03 -4.56
CA PHE A 607 23.61 3.59 -5.54
C PHE A 607 22.87 4.78 -6.18
N ILE A 608 22.31 5.70 -5.38
CA ILE A 608 21.64 6.92 -5.87
C ILE A 608 22.60 7.76 -6.74
N ASN A 609 23.82 7.99 -6.25
CA ASN A 609 24.81 8.79 -6.98
C ASN A 609 25.22 8.14 -8.31
N PHE A 610 25.32 6.81 -8.33
CA PHE A 610 25.64 6.05 -9.52
C PHE A 610 24.52 6.19 -10.57
N ILE A 611 23.26 5.94 -10.19
CA ILE A 611 22.12 6.02 -11.12
C ILE A 611 21.88 7.45 -11.61
N LYS A 612 22.03 8.48 -10.76
CA LYS A 612 21.93 9.89 -11.18
C LYS A 612 22.95 10.25 -12.27
N ASN A 613 24.13 9.64 -12.25
CA ASN A 613 25.19 9.91 -13.22
C ASN A 613 25.14 8.97 -14.44
N TYR A 614 24.34 7.91 -14.40
CA TYR A 614 24.20 6.95 -15.48
C TYR A 614 23.40 7.55 -16.63
N LYS A 615 24.00 7.64 -17.82
CA LYS A 615 23.36 8.12 -19.04
C LYS A 615 23.37 7.02 -20.09
N SER A 616 22.19 6.67 -20.62
CA SER A 616 22.03 5.81 -21.80
C SER A 616 21.19 6.53 -22.86
N ASP A 617 21.52 6.27 -24.12
CA ASP A 617 20.77 6.78 -25.27
C ASP A 617 19.46 6.01 -25.47
N ASN A 618 19.34 4.77 -25.00
CA ASN A 618 18.19 3.89 -25.22
C ASN A 618 17.25 3.76 -24.00
N LEU A 619 17.76 4.03 -22.79
CA LEU A 619 17.00 3.86 -21.55
C LEU A 619 16.50 5.20 -20.98
N SER A 620 15.32 5.19 -20.39
CA SER A 620 14.89 6.16 -19.38
C SER A 620 14.68 5.44 -18.06
N ILE A 621 15.36 5.90 -17.01
CA ILE A 621 15.39 5.26 -15.70
C ILE A 621 14.73 6.21 -14.69
N SER A 622 13.71 5.71 -14.00
CA SER A 622 13.18 6.33 -12.78
C SER A 622 13.49 5.40 -11.61
N PHE A 623 13.97 5.92 -10.49
CA PHE A 623 14.47 5.08 -9.39
C PHE A 623 14.07 5.65 -8.02
N LYS A 624 14.03 4.75 -7.05
CA LYS A 624 13.84 5.04 -5.62
C LYS A 624 14.80 4.16 -4.81
N ALA A 625 15.42 4.74 -3.79
CA ALA A 625 15.97 3.99 -2.66
C ALA A 625 15.16 4.32 -1.40
N GLU A 626 15.26 3.50 -0.36
CA GLU A 626 14.45 3.70 0.84
C GLU A 626 14.78 5.04 1.54
N ARG A 627 16.06 5.43 1.58
CA ARG A 627 16.48 6.76 2.11
C ARG A 627 16.09 7.97 1.25
N SER A 628 15.69 7.77 -0.01
CA SER A 628 15.49 8.88 -0.98
C SER A 628 14.48 9.92 -0.52
N ILE A 629 13.40 9.48 0.17
CA ILE A 629 12.35 10.37 0.66
C ILE A 629 12.88 11.28 1.78
N GLU A 630 13.60 10.71 2.74
CA GLU A 630 14.19 11.47 3.85
C GLU A 630 15.23 12.48 3.35
N ASP A 631 16.12 12.06 2.44
CA ASP A 631 17.16 12.92 1.88
C ASP A 631 16.59 14.10 1.07
N GLU A 632 15.52 13.88 0.29
CA GLU A 632 14.91 14.93 -0.54
C GLU A 632 14.11 15.94 0.29
N ILE A 633 13.45 15.51 1.37
CA ILE A 633 12.80 16.40 2.34
C ILE A 633 13.84 17.23 3.09
N GLU A 634 14.96 16.62 3.50
CA GLU A 634 16.04 17.36 4.16
C GLU A 634 16.69 18.39 3.22
N ARG A 635 16.83 18.06 1.92
CA ARG A 635 17.35 18.98 0.89
C ARG A 635 16.46 20.20 0.74
N GLU A 636 15.15 20.01 0.69
CA GLU A 636 14.16 21.09 0.60
C GLU A 636 14.26 22.02 1.81
N SER A 637 14.17 21.48 3.02
CA SER A 637 14.23 22.28 4.25
C SER A 637 15.54 23.08 4.39
N ARG A 638 16.70 22.51 4.00
CA ARG A 638 17.98 23.23 4.04
C ARG A 638 18.04 24.40 3.06
N SER A 639 17.38 24.29 1.91
CA SER A 639 17.34 25.37 0.90
C SER A 639 16.58 26.60 1.44
N ASP A 640 15.50 26.37 2.18
CA ASP A 640 14.58 27.40 2.67
C ASP A 640 15.13 28.25 3.82
N VAL A 641 16.12 27.73 4.57
CA VAL A 641 16.80 28.46 5.65
C VAL A 641 17.29 29.84 5.20
N SER A 642 17.77 29.97 3.96
CA SER A 642 18.27 31.24 3.42
C SER A 642 17.15 32.27 3.19
N THR A 643 16.02 31.85 2.62
CA THR A 643 14.84 32.69 2.39
C THR A 643 14.22 33.14 3.71
N ILE A 644 14.16 32.23 4.69
CA ILE A 644 13.65 32.51 6.03
C ILE A 644 14.53 33.57 6.74
N LEU A 645 15.85 33.44 6.64
CA LEU A 645 16.78 34.43 7.21
C LEU A 645 16.57 35.83 6.59
N ILE A 646 16.35 35.90 5.27
CA ILE A 646 16.03 37.17 4.58
C ILE A 646 14.70 37.74 5.10
N SER A 647 13.68 36.91 5.26
CA SER A 647 12.38 37.31 5.83
C SER A 647 12.54 37.91 7.24
N TYR A 648 13.29 37.25 8.12
CA TYR A 648 13.60 37.77 9.46
C TYR A 648 14.36 39.10 9.42
N CYS A 649 15.34 39.25 8.52
CA CYS A 649 16.06 40.51 8.34
C CYS A 649 15.12 41.65 7.92
N VAL A 650 14.20 41.40 6.98
CA VAL A 650 13.22 42.40 6.53
C VAL A 650 12.24 42.77 7.63
N MET A 651 11.71 41.78 8.36
CA MET A 651 10.85 42.01 9.52
C MET A 651 11.58 42.82 10.61
N PHE A 652 12.84 42.51 10.88
CA PHE A 652 13.68 43.24 11.82
C PHE A 652 13.82 44.72 11.43
N VAL A 653 14.15 44.99 10.15
CA VAL A 653 14.26 46.36 9.64
C VAL A 653 12.92 47.10 9.79
N TYR A 654 11.80 46.43 9.49
CA TYR A 654 10.47 47.00 9.68
C TYR A 654 10.20 47.40 11.14
N ILE A 655 10.46 46.51 12.10
CA ILE A 655 10.21 46.76 13.54
C ILE A 655 11.04 47.95 14.04
N VAL A 656 12.33 47.94 13.70
CA VAL A 656 13.29 48.99 14.08
C VAL A 656 12.85 50.37 13.56
N LEU A 657 12.33 50.44 12.34
CA LEU A 657 11.87 51.69 11.75
C LEU A 657 10.49 52.09 12.26
N ALA A 658 9.54 51.16 12.39
CA ALA A 658 8.15 51.48 12.70
C ALA A 658 7.91 51.85 14.19
N LEU A 659 8.81 51.48 15.11
CA LEU A 659 8.71 51.88 16.53
C LEU A 659 9.09 53.35 16.78
N GLY A 660 9.85 53.97 15.87
CA GLY A 660 10.26 55.37 15.98
C GLY A 660 9.13 56.32 15.59
N GLN A 661 9.04 57.46 16.29
CA GLN A 661 8.26 58.61 15.81
C GLN A 661 9.19 59.52 15.02
N TYR A 662 8.87 59.74 13.75
CA TYR A 662 9.61 60.62 12.87
C TYR A 662 8.83 61.91 12.66
N ASP A 663 9.04 62.88 13.55
CA ASP A 663 8.53 64.23 13.32
C ASP A 663 9.53 65.01 12.44
N ILE A 664 9.05 65.47 11.28
CA ILE A 664 9.85 66.21 10.29
C ILE A 664 9.63 67.72 10.45
N GLN A 665 8.85 68.18 11.43
CA GLN A 665 8.66 69.60 11.72
C GLN A 665 9.85 70.19 12.50
N GLY A 666 10.95 70.41 11.79
CA GLY A 666 12.13 71.14 12.27
C GLY A 666 13.40 70.64 11.60
N TYR A 667 14.19 71.54 11.01
CA TYR A 667 15.38 71.25 10.20
C TYR A 667 16.60 70.70 10.98
N ASN A 668 16.41 69.90 12.03
CA ASN A 668 17.48 69.30 12.83
C ASN A 668 17.49 67.77 12.71
N PHE A 669 18.28 67.26 11.76
CA PHE A 669 18.50 65.82 11.54
C PHE A 669 18.98 65.05 12.80
N LEU A 670 19.63 65.75 13.73
CA LEU A 670 20.10 65.18 15.01
C LEU A 670 18.96 64.88 16.01
N HIS A 671 17.84 65.59 15.94
CA HIS A 671 16.69 65.36 16.83
C HIS A 671 16.00 64.03 16.52
N LEU A 672 16.01 63.61 15.24
CA LEU A 672 15.50 62.33 14.76
C LEU A 672 16.15 61.14 15.47
N PHE A 673 17.47 61.20 15.71
CA PHE A 673 18.24 60.14 16.39
C PHE A 673 18.12 60.16 17.93
N VAL A 674 17.49 61.20 18.50
CA VAL A 674 17.12 61.21 19.92
C VAL A 674 15.78 60.48 20.09
N GLN A 675 14.82 60.72 19.18
CA GLN A 675 13.48 60.13 19.18
C GLN A 675 13.40 58.73 18.55
N SER A 676 14.45 58.30 17.83
CA SER A 676 14.53 56.93 17.32
C SER A 676 14.53 55.90 18.44
N LYS A 677 13.95 54.73 18.15
CA LYS A 677 13.80 53.57 19.04
C LYS A 677 14.50 52.32 18.46
N ILE A 678 15.61 52.53 17.74
CA ILE A 678 16.31 51.49 16.99
C ILE A 678 16.88 50.41 17.93
N LEU A 679 17.56 50.84 19.01
CA LEU A 679 18.16 49.96 20.00
C LEU A 679 17.07 49.24 20.81
N LEU A 680 15.99 49.95 21.16
CA LEU A 680 14.85 49.35 21.86
C LEU A 680 14.18 48.27 21.00
N GLY A 681 13.97 48.54 19.71
CA GLY A 681 13.44 47.56 18.75
C GLY A 681 14.35 46.35 18.59
N LEU A 682 15.67 46.56 18.46
CA LEU A 682 16.63 45.45 18.35
C LEU A 682 16.65 44.59 19.63
N LEU A 683 16.70 45.21 20.81
CA LEU A 683 16.68 44.47 22.07
C LEU A 683 15.32 43.79 22.30
N GLY A 684 14.21 44.38 21.85
CA GLY A 684 12.88 43.77 21.86
C GLY A 684 12.84 42.47 21.06
N VAL A 685 13.31 42.49 19.81
CA VAL A 685 13.39 41.28 18.97
C VAL A 685 14.31 40.22 19.59
N MET A 686 15.44 40.64 20.19
CA MET A 686 16.35 39.71 20.88
C MET A 686 15.69 39.07 22.10
N ILE A 687 14.83 39.80 22.83
CA ILE A 687 14.05 39.25 23.96
C ILE A 687 13.03 38.21 23.46
N VAL A 688 12.36 38.49 22.34
CA VAL A 688 11.44 37.52 21.72
C VAL A 688 12.21 36.26 21.28
N MET A 689 13.36 36.39 20.62
CA MET A 689 14.18 35.21 20.26
C MET A 689 14.66 34.44 21.49
N LEU A 690 15.00 35.14 22.56
CA LEU A 690 15.41 34.54 23.82
C LEU A 690 14.27 33.75 24.48
N SER A 691 13.00 34.14 24.33
CA SER A 691 11.85 33.39 24.83
C SER A 691 11.67 32.05 24.11
N VAL A 692 11.84 32.05 22.78
CA VAL A 692 11.80 30.84 21.94
C VAL A 692 12.90 29.86 22.35
N VAL A 693 14.13 30.36 22.50
CA VAL A 693 15.29 29.57 22.95
C VAL A 693 15.09 29.04 24.37
N SER A 694 14.47 29.82 25.26
CA SER A 694 14.15 29.38 26.62
C SER A 694 13.12 28.25 26.64
N SER A 695 12.12 28.29 25.75
CA SER A 695 11.13 27.20 25.58
C SER A 695 11.79 25.92 25.05
N LEU A 696 12.61 26.04 24.00
CA LEU A 696 13.38 24.93 23.42
C LEU A 696 14.27 24.26 24.48
N GLY A 697 15.00 25.06 25.27
CA GLY A 697 15.87 24.56 26.33
C GLY A 697 15.11 23.91 27.48
N PHE A 698 13.96 24.46 27.89
CA PHE A 698 13.13 23.85 28.93
C PHE A 698 12.63 22.45 28.54
N PHE A 699 12.11 22.29 27.33
CA PHE A 699 11.63 20.96 26.89
C PHE A 699 12.77 19.98 26.62
N ALA A 700 13.94 20.46 26.20
CA ALA A 700 15.14 19.63 26.14
C ALA A 700 15.54 19.08 27.53
N TYR A 701 15.37 19.86 28.62
CA TYR A 701 15.55 19.33 29.99
C TYR A 701 14.55 18.25 30.37
N VAL A 702 13.30 18.39 29.91
CA VAL A 702 12.26 17.38 30.15
C VAL A 702 12.51 16.11 29.33
N GLY A 703 13.35 16.18 28.29
CA GLY A 703 13.68 15.06 27.41
C GLY A 703 12.66 14.85 26.30
N ILE A 704 11.91 15.90 25.91
CA ILE A 704 11.04 15.84 24.74
C ILE A 704 11.88 16.15 23.50
N PRO A 705 11.93 15.28 22.48
CA PRO A 705 12.69 15.55 21.27
C PRO A 705 11.99 16.64 20.43
N THR A 706 12.80 17.49 19.82
CA THR A 706 12.34 18.59 18.97
C THR A 706 12.21 18.12 17.51
N THR A 707 11.30 18.71 16.74
CA THR A 707 11.16 18.48 15.29
C THR A 707 11.67 19.66 14.47
N LEU A 708 12.07 19.41 13.23
CA LEU A 708 12.53 20.46 12.31
C LEU A 708 11.44 21.53 12.08
N ILE A 709 10.18 21.09 11.93
CA ILE A 709 8.99 21.96 11.81
C ILE A 709 8.88 22.94 12.99
N SER A 710 9.15 22.47 14.22
CA SER A 710 9.05 23.32 15.41
C SER A 710 10.16 24.37 15.46
N ILE A 711 11.38 24.02 15.03
CA ILE A 711 12.51 24.96 14.95
C ILE A 711 12.24 26.08 13.95
N GLU A 712 11.51 25.77 12.87
CA GLU A 712 11.22 26.71 11.79
C GLU A 712 10.02 27.63 12.09
N VAL A 713 8.89 27.06 12.51
CA VAL A 713 7.61 27.80 12.59
C VAL A 713 7.44 28.54 13.92
N VAL A 714 7.92 27.99 15.04
CA VAL A 714 7.71 28.59 16.37
C VAL A 714 8.35 29.99 16.48
N PRO A 715 9.59 30.24 16.03
CA PRO A 715 10.15 31.58 16.11
C PRO A 715 9.35 32.62 15.33
N PHE A 716 8.79 32.26 14.18
CA PHE A 716 7.97 33.17 13.36
C PHE A 716 6.68 33.55 14.10
N LEU A 717 6.00 32.56 14.66
CA LEU A 717 4.75 32.74 15.40
C LEU A 717 4.95 33.61 16.64
N VAL A 718 5.97 33.32 17.43
CA VAL A 718 6.26 34.06 18.67
C VAL A 718 6.76 35.46 18.36
N LEU A 719 7.51 35.65 17.28
CA LEU A 719 7.91 36.99 16.82
C LEU A 719 6.68 37.84 16.47
N ALA A 720 5.67 37.28 15.79
CA ALA A 720 4.45 38.02 15.46
C ALA A 720 3.71 38.50 16.72
N VAL A 721 3.49 37.61 17.69
CA VAL A 721 2.80 37.93 18.96
C VAL A 721 3.63 38.90 19.80
N GLY A 722 4.93 38.64 19.95
CA GLY A 722 5.77 39.42 20.85
C GLY A 722 6.04 40.83 20.35
N VAL A 723 6.14 41.00 19.02
CA VAL A 723 6.24 42.31 18.39
C VAL A 723 4.96 43.11 18.60
N ASP A 724 3.77 42.52 18.43
CA ASP A 724 2.49 43.21 18.66
C ASP A 724 2.40 43.77 20.09
N ASN A 725 2.73 42.95 21.09
CA ASN A 725 2.81 43.34 22.49
C ASN A 725 3.78 44.51 22.75
N ILE A 726 4.97 44.48 22.14
CA ILE A 726 5.96 45.56 22.19
C ILE A 726 5.38 46.85 21.58
N PHE A 727 4.72 46.76 20.41
CA PHE A 727 4.10 47.89 19.74
C PHE A 727 2.99 48.52 20.57
N ILE A 728 2.10 47.71 21.16
CA ILE A 728 1.00 48.21 21.99
C ILE A 728 1.55 49.00 23.19
N LEU A 729 2.55 48.47 23.90
CA LEU A 729 3.14 49.15 25.06
C LEU A 729 3.83 50.47 24.68
N VAL A 730 4.68 50.45 23.64
CA VAL A 730 5.43 51.64 23.20
C VAL A 730 4.49 52.71 22.65
N GLN A 731 3.50 52.33 21.83
CA GLN A 731 2.53 53.30 21.28
C GLN A 731 1.60 53.85 22.35
N ALA A 732 1.19 53.05 23.33
CA ALA A 732 0.36 53.54 24.44
C ALA A 732 1.11 54.59 25.27
N PHE A 733 2.40 54.37 25.54
CA PHE A 733 3.23 55.38 26.20
C PHE A 733 3.39 56.65 25.35
N GLN A 734 3.66 56.50 24.05
CA GLN A 734 3.81 57.64 23.14
C GLN A 734 2.52 58.48 23.01
N ARG A 735 1.35 57.87 23.12
CA ARG A 735 0.04 58.56 23.12
C ARG A 735 -0.33 59.10 24.50
N GLY A 736 0.18 58.50 25.56
CA GLY A 736 -0.11 58.85 26.94
C GLY A 736 0.55 60.17 27.34
N HIS A 737 -0.15 61.28 27.16
CA HIS A 737 0.30 62.57 27.67
C HIS A 737 0.50 62.52 29.21
N GLY A 738 1.63 63.05 29.68
CA GLY A 738 1.90 63.20 31.11
C GLY A 738 0.88 64.12 31.78
N LYS A 739 0.33 63.71 32.93
CA LYS A 739 -0.62 64.56 33.67
C LYS A 739 0.17 65.54 34.54
N GLY A 740 0.57 66.67 33.98
CA GLY A 740 1.32 67.70 34.72
C GLY A 740 2.74 67.25 35.08
N ASN A 741 3.19 67.53 36.31
CA ASN A 741 4.55 67.24 36.80
C ASN A 741 4.64 65.82 37.41
N GLU A 742 4.16 64.82 36.67
CA GLU A 742 4.15 63.39 37.05
C GLU A 742 5.54 62.78 36.87
N ASP A 743 6.03 62.01 37.86
CA ASP A 743 7.30 61.30 37.75
C ASP A 743 7.22 60.21 36.66
N VAL A 744 8.34 59.96 35.98
CA VAL A 744 8.44 58.96 34.88
C VAL A 744 7.99 57.58 35.33
N GLU A 745 8.34 57.21 36.57
CA GLU A 745 8.00 55.93 37.17
C GLU A 745 6.49 55.76 37.32
N GLU A 746 5.77 56.83 37.69
CA GLU A 746 4.32 56.83 37.87
C GLU A 746 3.61 56.87 36.52
N GLN A 747 4.14 57.63 35.55
CA GLN A 747 3.63 57.63 34.18
C GLN A 747 3.72 56.24 33.55
N ILE A 748 4.87 55.56 33.64
CA ILE A 748 5.01 54.19 33.13
C ILE A 748 4.15 53.22 33.95
N GLY A 749 4.04 53.39 35.26
CA GLY A 749 3.15 52.60 36.11
C GLY A 749 1.68 52.66 35.66
N ARG A 750 1.18 53.87 35.37
CA ARG A 750 -0.16 54.13 34.84
C ARG A 750 -0.39 53.48 33.48
N ILE A 751 0.54 53.66 32.53
CA ILE A 751 0.43 53.03 31.20
C ILE A 751 0.50 51.50 31.29
N THR A 752 1.35 50.97 32.18
CA THR A 752 1.45 49.52 32.44
C THR A 752 0.11 48.98 32.98
N ALA A 753 -0.56 49.72 33.86
CA ALA A 753 -1.86 49.34 34.40
C ALA A 753 -2.96 49.30 33.32
N GLU A 754 -2.92 50.20 32.34
CA GLU A 754 -3.91 50.26 31.25
C GLU A 754 -3.69 49.16 30.18
N VAL A 755 -2.42 48.85 29.86
CA VAL A 755 -2.08 48.02 28.68
C VAL A 755 -1.80 46.56 29.04
N VAL A 756 -1.05 46.30 30.10
CA VAL A 756 -0.61 44.93 30.45
C VAL A 756 -1.75 43.96 30.76
N PRO A 757 -2.91 44.36 31.32
CA PRO A 757 -4.05 43.45 31.46
C PRO A 757 -4.52 42.88 30.12
N THR A 758 -4.52 43.71 29.07
CA THR A 758 -4.89 43.28 27.71
C THR A 758 -3.85 42.33 27.12
N MET A 759 -2.56 42.64 27.29
CA MET A 759 -1.45 41.77 26.88
C MET A 759 -1.46 40.42 27.62
N LEU A 760 -1.78 40.42 28.92
CA LEU A 760 -1.92 39.20 29.71
C LEU A 760 -3.06 38.35 29.16
N LEU A 761 -4.21 38.96 28.85
CA LEU A 761 -5.37 38.25 28.32
C LEU A 761 -5.08 37.60 26.97
N SER A 762 -4.45 38.32 26.04
CA SER A 762 -4.08 37.77 24.72
C SER A 762 -3.06 36.64 24.88
N SER A 763 -1.92 36.89 25.51
CA SER A 763 -0.84 35.89 25.64
C SER A 763 -1.26 34.66 26.46
N PHE A 764 -2.07 34.83 27.51
CA PHE A 764 -2.59 33.69 28.28
C PHE A 764 -3.63 32.90 27.48
N SER A 765 -4.52 33.57 26.74
CA SER A 765 -5.50 32.89 25.88
C SER A 765 -4.80 32.11 24.76
N GLU A 766 -3.80 32.70 24.10
CA GLU A 766 -3.01 32.04 23.06
C GLU A 766 -2.23 30.85 23.62
N SER A 767 -1.50 31.04 24.71
CA SER A 767 -0.76 29.97 25.38
C SER A 767 -1.68 28.82 25.80
N PHE A 768 -2.85 29.13 26.38
CA PHE A 768 -3.84 28.12 26.76
C PHE A 768 -4.42 27.39 25.54
N CYS A 769 -4.73 28.09 24.46
CA CYS A 769 -5.18 27.48 23.21
C CYS A 769 -4.12 26.52 22.63
N PHE A 770 -2.84 26.89 22.64
CA PHE A 770 -1.77 25.97 22.22
C PHE A 770 -1.62 24.79 23.18
N PHE A 771 -1.74 24.98 24.50
CA PHE A 771 -1.77 23.85 25.43
C PHE A 771 -2.93 22.89 25.16
N LEU A 772 -4.11 23.38 24.77
CA LEU A 772 -5.22 22.53 24.32
C LEU A 772 -4.89 21.80 23.01
N GLY A 773 -4.15 22.43 22.10
CA GLY A 773 -3.63 21.80 20.87
C GLY A 773 -2.73 20.59 21.14
N ALA A 774 -2.01 20.59 22.27
CA ALA A 774 -1.16 19.47 22.69
C ALA A 774 -1.93 18.19 23.09
N LEU A 775 -3.27 18.23 23.15
CA LEU A 775 -4.11 17.05 23.35
C LEU A 775 -4.22 16.19 22.08
N SER A 776 -3.77 16.69 20.93
CA SER A 776 -3.69 15.90 19.69
C SER A 776 -2.82 14.65 19.88
N SER A 777 -3.26 13.54 19.29
CA SER A 777 -2.49 12.30 19.27
C SER A 777 -1.28 12.37 18.36
N MET A 778 -1.27 13.29 17.39
CA MET A 778 -0.21 13.42 16.39
C MET A 778 1.04 14.05 17.02
N PRO A 779 2.20 13.34 17.04
CA PRO A 779 3.40 13.81 17.73
C PRO A 779 3.90 15.17 17.25
N ALA A 780 3.97 15.39 15.93
CA ALA A 780 4.41 16.67 15.37
C ALA A 780 3.62 17.87 15.91
N VAL A 781 2.28 17.80 15.86
CA VAL A 781 1.38 18.87 16.33
C VAL A 781 1.45 19.02 17.84
N LYS A 782 1.54 17.90 18.57
CA LYS A 782 1.64 17.90 20.02
C LYS A 782 2.91 18.60 20.51
N VAL A 783 4.06 18.24 19.95
CA VAL A 783 5.35 18.85 20.25
C VAL A 783 5.33 20.32 19.86
N PHE A 784 4.94 20.65 18.62
CA PHE A 784 4.80 22.03 18.17
C PHE A 784 3.95 22.89 19.13
N SER A 785 2.79 22.39 19.54
CA SER A 785 1.86 23.12 20.39
C SER A 785 2.40 23.33 21.81
N LEU A 786 3.10 22.34 22.39
CA LEU A 786 3.76 22.50 23.69
C LEU A 786 4.84 23.58 23.64
N TYR A 787 5.68 23.56 22.61
CA TYR A 787 6.79 24.51 22.45
C TYR A 787 6.27 25.93 22.21
N ALA A 788 5.26 26.09 21.35
CA ALA A 788 4.61 27.38 21.10
C ALA A 788 3.93 27.94 22.36
N ALA A 789 3.18 27.11 23.10
CA ALA A 789 2.49 27.53 24.32
C ALA A 789 3.44 28.09 25.37
N LEU A 790 4.56 27.39 25.62
CA LEU A 790 5.56 27.81 26.59
C LEU A 790 6.40 28.99 26.09
N ALA A 791 6.67 29.07 24.78
CA ALA A 791 7.38 30.20 24.19
C ALA A 791 6.59 31.51 24.33
N ILE A 792 5.28 31.51 24.05
CA ILE A 792 4.41 32.68 24.26
C ILE A 792 4.34 33.06 25.75
N PHE A 793 4.29 32.06 26.64
CA PHE A 793 4.31 32.32 28.08
C PHE A 793 5.63 32.98 28.53
N PHE A 794 6.78 32.48 28.08
CA PHE A 794 8.08 33.10 28.35
C PHE A 794 8.23 34.46 27.67
N ASP A 795 7.65 34.65 26.48
CA ASP A 795 7.65 35.91 25.77
C ASP A 795 6.95 37.00 26.58
N PHE A 796 5.72 36.73 27.04
CA PHE A 796 5.01 37.62 27.96
C PHE A 796 5.80 37.89 29.24
N PHE A 797 6.37 36.85 29.87
CA PHE A 797 7.17 36.99 31.09
C PHE A 797 8.39 37.91 30.88
N LEU A 798 9.14 37.71 29.79
CA LEU A 798 10.32 38.53 29.49
C LEU A 798 9.95 39.95 29.04
N GLN A 799 8.78 40.14 28.42
CA GLN A 799 8.28 41.47 28.07
C GLN A 799 7.91 42.30 29.31
N ILE A 800 7.18 41.73 30.26
CA ILE A 800 6.78 42.47 31.47
C ILE A 800 7.93 42.68 32.47
N THR A 801 9.07 41.99 32.28
CA THR A 801 10.27 42.11 33.11
C THR A 801 11.39 42.84 32.38
N CYS A 802 12.09 42.15 31.47
CA CYS A 802 13.27 42.63 30.76
C CYS A 802 12.94 43.80 29.83
N PHE A 803 11.89 43.67 29.00
CA PHE A 803 11.56 44.73 28.04
C PHE A 803 11.08 45.99 28.75
N LEU A 804 10.22 45.87 29.77
CA LEU A 804 9.77 47.02 30.56
C LEU A 804 10.93 47.76 31.27
N ALA A 805 11.95 47.03 31.74
CA ALA A 805 13.15 47.61 32.34
C ALA A 805 14.02 48.37 31.30
N LEU A 806 14.21 47.78 30.11
CA LEU A 806 14.90 48.44 29.00
C LEU A 806 14.13 49.67 28.50
N PHE A 807 12.82 49.55 28.38
CA PHE A 807 11.92 50.62 27.99
C PHE A 807 12.02 51.81 28.94
N THR A 808 11.98 51.55 30.26
CA THR A 808 12.16 52.60 31.28
C THR A 808 13.50 53.33 31.12
N THR A 809 14.57 52.56 30.85
CA THR A 809 15.92 53.11 30.68
C THR A 809 16.01 53.97 29.41
N ASP A 810 15.34 53.55 28.33
CA ASP A 810 15.27 54.30 27.09
C ASP A 810 14.42 55.59 27.21
N VAL A 811 13.33 55.57 27.98
CA VAL A 811 12.55 56.78 28.31
C VAL A 811 13.40 57.78 29.10
N ARG A 812 14.14 57.31 30.12
CA ARG A 812 15.09 58.17 30.88
C ARG A 812 16.18 58.75 29.98
N ARG A 813 16.69 57.96 29.01
CA ARG A 813 17.62 58.45 27.99
C ARG A 813 16.98 59.56 27.15
N GLN A 814 15.78 59.35 26.64
CA GLN A 814 15.08 60.29 25.76
C GLN A 814 14.83 61.64 26.47
N GLN A 815 14.34 61.62 27.72
CA GLN A 815 14.14 62.84 28.50
C GLN A 815 15.45 63.58 28.83
N SER A 816 16.57 62.85 28.92
CA SER A 816 17.88 63.47 29.09
C SER A 816 18.45 64.11 27.81
N GLY A 817 17.80 63.94 26.66
CA GLY A 817 18.20 64.53 25.37
C GLY A 817 19.44 63.87 24.74
N ARG A 818 19.76 62.61 25.08
CA ARG A 818 20.94 61.90 24.57
C ARG A 818 20.63 61.10 23.30
N LEU A 819 21.53 61.08 22.33
CA LEU A 819 21.42 60.24 21.14
C LEU A 819 21.46 58.74 21.50
N GLU A 820 20.76 57.91 20.70
CA GLU A 820 20.60 56.47 20.96
C GLU A 820 21.91 55.66 20.73
N ILE A 821 22.60 55.89 19.62
CA ILE A 821 23.84 55.16 19.25
C ILE A 821 25.09 55.80 19.87
N CYS A 822 25.07 57.11 20.09
CA CYS A 822 26.24 57.88 20.55
C CYS A 822 25.91 58.66 21.84
N CYS A 823 26.02 57.98 22.98
CA CYS A 823 25.56 58.46 24.29
C CYS A 823 26.23 59.75 24.82
N CYS A 824 27.27 60.26 24.15
CA CYS A 824 28.07 61.40 24.60
C CYS A 824 27.54 62.77 24.13
N VAL A 825 26.61 62.82 23.17
CA VAL A 825 26.09 64.07 22.60
C VAL A 825 24.67 64.34 23.14
N ARG A 826 24.45 65.57 23.62
CA ARG A 826 23.17 66.02 24.19
C ARG A 826 22.55 67.10 23.31
N VAL A 827 21.25 66.97 23.04
CA VAL A 827 20.42 67.92 22.30
C VAL A 827 19.35 68.46 23.25
N GLU A 828 18.97 69.73 23.12
CA GLU A 828 17.89 70.32 23.91
C GLU A 828 16.54 69.68 23.53
N PRO A 829 15.70 69.31 24.51
CA PRO A 829 14.39 68.71 24.24
C PRO A 829 13.42 69.75 23.66
N SER A 830 12.69 69.39 22.60
CA SER A 830 11.59 70.20 22.05
C SER A 830 10.23 69.76 22.63
N ASP A 831 9.36 70.71 22.97
CA ASP A 831 8.06 70.48 23.62
C ASP A 831 6.89 70.24 22.63
N ASP A 832 7.11 70.36 21.32
CA ASP A 832 6.06 70.13 20.33
C ASP A 832 5.91 68.63 20.04
N VAL A 833 4.80 68.05 20.52
CA VAL A 833 4.43 66.65 20.29
C VAL A 833 3.30 66.63 19.25
N SER A 834 3.61 66.19 18.02
CA SER A 834 2.61 66.00 16.97
C SER A 834 2.00 64.58 17.02
N ASP A 835 0.72 64.48 16.65
CA ASP A 835 0.05 63.18 16.48
C ASP A 835 0.68 62.41 15.30
N GLY A 836 1.04 61.14 15.53
CA GLY A 836 1.65 60.30 14.49
C GLY A 836 0.80 60.19 13.22
N PHE A 837 1.46 60.17 12.05
CA PHE A 837 0.84 60.15 10.73
C PHE A 837 -0.27 59.09 10.56
N LEU A 838 0.00 57.84 10.99
CA LEU A 838 -0.96 56.74 10.91
C LEU A 838 -2.22 57.01 11.75
N HIS A 839 -2.06 57.54 12.95
CA HIS A 839 -3.17 57.84 13.85
C HIS A 839 -4.08 58.94 13.25
N SER A 840 -3.47 59.96 12.65
CA SER A 840 -4.19 61.03 11.96
C SER A 840 -5.02 60.48 10.79
N ILE A 841 -4.46 59.59 9.96
CA ILE A 841 -5.21 58.95 8.86
C ILE A 841 -6.38 58.10 9.40
N ILE A 842 -6.12 57.28 10.42
CA ILE A 842 -7.16 56.40 10.98
C ILE A 842 -8.32 57.25 11.53
N ARG A 843 -8.00 58.27 12.33
CA ARG A 843 -8.99 59.13 12.98
C ARG A 843 -9.75 60.01 11.98
N GLN A 844 -9.07 60.58 10.99
CA GLN A 844 -9.68 61.56 10.07
C GLN A 844 -10.36 60.91 8.86
N TYR A 845 -9.85 59.79 8.34
CA TYR A 845 -10.35 59.18 7.10
C TYR A 845 -10.93 57.78 7.30
N TYR A 846 -10.19 56.86 7.92
CA TYR A 846 -10.59 55.44 7.98
C TYR A 846 -11.79 55.20 8.89
N SER A 847 -11.73 55.62 10.17
CA SER A 847 -12.80 55.40 11.14
C SER A 847 -14.11 56.08 10.75
N PRO A 848 -14.14 57.34 10.27
CA PRO A 848 -15.37 57.96 9.79
C PRO A 848 -15.95 57.24 8.56
N CYS A 849 -15.10 56.78 7.63
CA CYS A 849 -15.53 56.03 6.45
C CYS A 849 -16.12 54.66 6.82
N LEU A 850 -15.47 53.90 7.69
CA LEU A 850 -15.93 52.57 8.12
C LEU A 850 -17.21 52.64 8.97
N LEU A 851 -17.30 53.61 9.88
CA LEU A 851 -18.47 53.82 10.74
C LEU A 851 -19.60 54.56 10.03
N TRP A 852 -19.41 54.97 8.76
CA TRP A 852 -20.47 55.51 7.95
C TRP A 852 -21.60 54.48 7.82
N LYS A 853 -22.85 54.89 8.09
CA LYS A 853 -24.01 53.98 8.21
C LYS A 853 -24.18 53.01 7.03
N PRO A 854 -24.13 53.43 5.75
CA PRO A 854 -24.25 52.50 4.63
C PRO A 854 -23.04 51.57 4.50
N MET A 855 -21.83 52.05 4.80
CA MET A 855 -20.61 51.24 4.75
C MET A 855 -20.68 50.07 5.74
N ARG A 856 -21.18 50.29 6.96
CA ARG A 856 -21.39 49.22 7.94
C ARG A 856 -22.28 48.09 7.43
N VAL A 857 -23.37 48.43 6.73
CA VAL A 857 -24.29 47.43 6.15
C VAL A 857 -23.60 46.66 5.03
N ILE A 858 -22.87 47.36 4.15
CA ILE A 858 -22.10 46.74 3.07
C ILE A 858 -21.08 45.75 3.62
N VAL A 859 -20.31 46.14 4.62
CA VAL A 859 -19.30 45.28 5.27
C VAL A 859 -19.97 44.03 5.85
N LEU A 860 -21.06 44.17 6.61
CA LEU A 860 -21.78 43.02 7.17
C LEU A 860 -22.30 42.05 6.10
N VAL A 861 -22.83 42.57 4.99
CA VAL A 861 -23.31 41.74 3.88
C VAL A 861 -22.14 41.00 3.22
N ILE A 862 -21.02 41.67 2.94
CA ILE A 862 -19.84 41.06 2.32
C ILE A 862 -19.26 39.95 3.21
N PHE A 863 -19.04 40.21 4.51
CA PHE A 863 -18.48 39.20 5.42
C PHE A 863 -19.45 38.04 5.66
N SER A 864 -20.77 38.29 5.70
CA SER A 864 -21.77 37.22 5.78
C SER A 864 -21.74 36.35 4.52
N ALA A 865 -21.71 36.96 3.34
CA ALA A 865 -21.63 36.24 2.08
C ALA A 865 -20.34 35.41 1.98
N TRP A 866 -19.20 35.97 2.42
CA TRP A 866 -17.94 35.23 2.51
C TRP A 866 -18.10 34.02 3.45
N PHE A 867 -18.58 34.22 4.68
CA PHE A 867 -18.74 33.14 5.66
C PHE A 867 -19.58 31.98 5.12
N PHE A 868 -20.75 32.27 4.54
CA PHE A 868 -21.61 31.23 3.97
C PHE A 868 -20.99 30.56 2.75
N SER A 869 -20.25 31.29 1.92
CA SER A 869 -19.49 30.72 0.81
C SER A 869 -18.42 29.74 1.32
N SER A 870 -17.68 30.09 2.36
CA SER A 870 -16.68 29.20 2.99
C SER A 870 -17.32 27.97 3.62
N VAL A 871 -18.46 28.11 4.30
CA VAL A 871 -19.22 26.97 4.83
C VAL A 871 -19.69 26.06 3.69
N ALA A 872 -20.14 26.62 2.56
CA ALA A 872 -20.63 25.87 1.40
C ALA A 872 -19.59 24.95 0.74
N VAL A 873 -18.29 25.26 0.89
CA VAL A 873 -17.19 24.50 0.25
C VAL A 873 -16.36 23.68 1.26
N ILE A 874 -16.71 23.69 2.54
CA ILE A 874 -15.90 23.03 3.59
C ILE A 874 -15.81 21.51 3.41
N ASP A 875 -16.82 20.89 2.80
CA ASP A 875 -16.87 19.45 2.54
C ASP A 875 -16.05 19.02 1.32
N LYS A 876 -15.52 19.98 0.55
CA LYS A 876 -14.68 19.74 -0.64
C LYS A 876 -13.19 19.73 -0.33
N ILE A 877 -12.82 19.86 0.94
CA ILE A 877 -11.41 19.76 1.36
C ILE A 877 -10.98 18.30 1.23
N GLU A 878 -10.00 18.06 0.37
CA GLU A 878 -9.36 16.76 0.23
C GLU A 878 -8.59 16.42 1.51
N LEU A 879 -8.78 15.21 2.02
CA LEU A 879 -8.13 14.72 3.23
C LEU A 879 -6.93 13.88 2.84
N GLY A 880 -5.75 14.26 3.32
CA GLY A 880 -4.50 13.57 3.04
C GLY A 880 -3.42 14.56 2.60
N LEU A 881 -2.17 14.13 2.67
CA LEU A 881 -1.04 14.82 2.08
C LEU A 881 -0.50 13.93 0.97
N ASP A 882 -0.59 14.40 -0.28
CA ASP A 882 0.06 13.72 -1.38
C ASP A 882 1.58 13.81 -1.20
N GLU A 883 2.25 12.66 -1.19
CA GLU A 883 3.71 12.56 -1.04
C GLU A 883 4.49 13.36 -2.10
N LYS A 884 3.87 13.64 -3.24
CA LYS A 884 4.45 14.45 -4.32
C LYS A 884 4.62 15.91 -3.93
N LEU A 885 3.78 16.43 -3.03
CA LEU A 885 3.82 17.84 -2.61
C LEU A 885 4.96 18.12 -1.62
N SER A 886 5.50 17.10 -0.96
CA SER A 886 6.65 17.23 -0.05
C SER A 886 8.01 17.12 -0.73
N MET A 887 8.05 17.06 -2.07
CA MET A 887 9.28 16.91 -2.84
C MET A 887 9.61 18.20 -3.61
N PRO A 888 10.89 18.58 -3.73
CA PRO A 888 11.31 19.67 -4.62
C PRO A 888 10.87 19.46 -6.07
N GLU A 889 10.57 20.54 -6.79
CA GLU A 889 10.13 20.48 -8.21
C GLU A 889 11.16 19.83 -9.14
N ASP A 890 12.46 19.89 -8.80
CA ASP A 890 13.57 19.29 -9.55
C ASP A 890 13.92 17.86 -9.08
N SER A 891 13.17 17.31 -8.13
CA SER A 891 13.48 16.02 -7.52
C SER A 891 13.27 14.84 -8.47
N TYR A 892 14.22 13.90 -8.46
CA TYR A 892 14.11 12.64 -9.20
C TYR A 892 12.94 11.76 -8.70
N MET A 893 12.52 11.95 -7.43
CA MET A 893 11.39 11.24 -6.84
C MET A 893 10.06 11.58 -7.54
N LEU A 894 9.90 12.79 -8.06
CA LEU A 894 8.70 13.16 -8.85
C LEU A 894 8.60 12.35 -10.14
N SER A 895 9.73 12.11 -10.82
CA SER A 895 9.79 11.22 -11.99
C SER A 895 9.45 9.78 -11.61
N TYR A 896 9.98 9.30 -10.48
CA TYR A 896 9.64 7.98 -9.94
C TYR A 896 8.15 7.83 -9.66
N PHE A 897 7.51 8.74 -8.93
CA PHE A 897 6.08 8.66 -8.66
C PHE A 897 5.22 8.73 -9.92
N LYS A 898 5.66 9.47 -10.94
CA LYS A 898 5.00 9.49 -12.26
C LYS A 898 5.11 8.14 -12.96
N SER A 899 6.31 7.55 -13.01
CA SER A 899 6.54 6.23 -13.60
C SER A 899 5.81 5.13 -12.83
N MET A 900 5.78 5.19 -11.50
CA MET A 900 5.05 4.27 -10.64
C MET A 900 3.56 4.25 -10.97
N ASN A 901 2.92 5.42 -11.02
CA ASN A 901 1.49 5.54 -11.35
C ASN A 901 1.15 5.12 -12.78
N GLN A 902 2.11 5.17 -13.70
CA GLN A 902 1.88 4.88 -15.13
C GLN A 902 2.15 3.42 -15.48
N TYR A 903 3.15 2.78 -14.87
CA TYR A 903 3.66 1.48 -15.30
C TYR A 903 3.48 0.36 -14.28
N LEU A 904 3.46 0.66 -12.98
CA LEU A 904 3.42 -0.38 -11.95
C LEU A 904 2.04 -1.05 -11.92
N ALA A 905 2.01 -2.39 -12.03
CA ALA A 905 0.76 -3.15 -12.06
C ALA A 905 0.25 -3.53 -10.65
N VAL A 906 1.16 -3.61 -9.68
CA VAL A 906 0.86 -4.00 -8.29
C VAL A 906 1.33 -2.93 -7.30
N GLY A 907 0.59 -2.81 -6.21
CA GLY A 907 0.94 -1.94 -5.09
C GLY A 907 1.89 -2.60 -4.08
N PRO A 908 2.02 -2.02 -2.87
CA PRO A 908 2.81 -2.61 -1.80
C PRO A 908 2.21 -3.94 -1.30
N PRO A 909 3.05 -4.88 -0.82
CA PRO A 909 2.58 -6.13 -0.26
C PRO A 909 1.84 -5.91 1.07
N VAL A 910 0.87 -6.78 1.36
CA VAL A 910 0.09 -6.76 2.61
C VAL A 910 0.24 -8.10 3.32
N TYR A 911 0.60 -8.07 4.60
CA TYR A 911 0.76 -9.25 5.44
C TYR A 911 -0.43 -9.39 6.40
N PHE A 912 -1.19 -10.47 6.25
CA PHE A 912 -2.29 -10.81 7.17
C PHE A 912 -1.75 -11.65 8.33
N VAL A 913 -1.37 -10.97 9.41
CA VAL A 913 -0.71 -11.60 10.58
C VAL A 913 -1.74 -12.13 11.57
N LEU A 914 -1.72 -13.45 11.81
CA LEU A 914 -2.51 -14.08 12.87
C LEU A 914 -1.80 -13.95 14.22
N LYS A 915 -2.45 -13.31 15.20
CA LYS A 915 -1.92 -13.10 16.56
C LYS A 915 -2.49 -14.13 17.54
N GLY A 916 -1.64 -14.70 18.38
CA GLY A 916 -2.03 -15.55 19.51
C GLY A 916 -1.60 -17.01 19.37
N ASP A 917 -1.83 -17.79 20.43
CA ASP A 917 -1.45 -19.19 20.53
C ASP A 917 -2.48 -20.06 19.79
N PHE A 918 -2.41 -20.07 18.46
CA PHE A 918 -3.22 -20.95 17.63
C PHE A 918 -2.62 -22.36 17.61
N ASN A 919 -3.41 -23.35 17.98
CA ASN A 919 -3.02 -24.75 17.80
C ASN A 919 -3.20 -25.17 16.34
N TYR A 920 -2.17 -24.98 15.53
CA TYR A 920 -2.16 -25.38 14.12
C TYR A 920 -2.24 -26.89 13.90
N ALA A 921 -2.03 -27.72 14.94
CA ALA A 921 -2.19 -29.17 14.85
C ALA A 921 -3.66 -29.63 14.97
N ASP A 922 -4.56 -28.78 15.48
CA ASP A 922 -5.98 -29.09 15.57
C ASP A 922 -6.69 -28.90 14.22
N VAL A 923 -7.32 -29.96 13.72
CA VAL A 923 -8.06 -29.96 12.44
C VAL A 923 -9.20 -28.93 12.44
N GLY A 924 -9.86 -28.74 13.59
CA GLY A 924 -10.92 -27.74 13.72
C GLY A 924 -10.43 -26.31 13.47
N MET A 925 -9.23 -25.99 13.97
CA MET A 925 -8.57 -24.70 13.75
C MET A 925 -7.99 -24.59 12.33
N GLN A 926 -7.37 -25.66 11.81
CA GLN A 926 -6.88 -25.69 10.42
C GLN A 926 -7.99 -25.30 9.44
N ASN A 927 -9.21 -25.84 9.62
CA ASN A 927 -10.36 -25.56 8.75
C ASN A 927 -10.83 -24.08 8.78
N GLN A 928 -10.50 -23.32 9.82
CA GLN A 928 -10.79 -21.88 9.88
C GLN A 928 -9.74 -21.04 9.14
N ILE A 929 -8.58 -21.62 8.81
CA ILE A 929 -7.47 -20.91 8.18
C ILE A 929 -7.37 -21.31 6.70
N CYS A 930 -7.24 -22.61 6.41
CA CYS A 930 -6.87 -23.19 5.12
C CYS A 930 -7.84 -22.88 3.95
N GLY A 931 -7.35 -23.04 2.71
CA GLY A 931 -8.10 -22.83 1.47
C GLY A 931 -8.39 -24.09 0.65
N SER A 932 -7.80 -25.24 1.00
CA SER A 932 -7.96 -26.53 0.31
C SER A 932 -9.31 -27.23 0.55
N ALA A 933 -9.56 -28.36 -0.12
CA ALA A 933 -10.74 -29.19 0.13
C ALA A 933 -10.85 -29.56 1.63
N GLY A 934 -12.07 -29.53 2.16
CA GLY A 934 -12.38 -29.79 3.57
C GLY A 934 -12.31 -28.56 4.50
N CYS A 935 -11.82 -27.41 4.02
CA CYS A 935 -11.80 -26.16 4.79
C CYS A 935 -13.17 -25.48 4.81
N ASN A 936 -13.39 -24.60 5.80
CA ASN A 936 -14.62 -23.82 5.88
C ASN A 936 -14.66 -22.77 4.76
N GLU A 937 -15.86 -22.52 4.21
CA GLU A 937 -16.06 -21.45 3.20
C GLU A 937 -15.65 -20.05 3.70
N ASN A 938 -15.81 -19.80 4.99
CA ASN A 938 -15.45 -18.54 5.64
C ASN A 938 -14.08 -18.62 6.32
N SER A 939 -13.19 -19.52 5.87
CA SER A 939 -11.81 -19.54 6.35
C SER A 939 -11.07 -18.23 6.02
N LEU A 940 -9.94 -17.98 6.68
CA LEU A 940 -9.12 -16.81 6.41
C LEU A 940 -8.73 -16.72 4.92
N TYR A 941 -8.13 -17.79 4.38
CA TYR A 941 -7.74 -17.81 2.96
C TYR A 941 -8.97 -17.77 2.04
N GLY A 942 -10.09 -18.40 2.42
CA GLY A 942 -11.34 -18.32 1.67
C GLY A 942 -11.86 -16.89 1.54
N GLN A 943 -11.86 -16.13 2.64
CA GLN A 943 -12.27 -14.72 2.65
C GLN A 943 -11.32 -13.81 1.85
N LEU A 944 -10.01 -14.05 1.96
CA LEU A 944 -9.01 -13.25 1.23
C LEU A 944 -9.05 -13.50 -0.27
N PHE A 945 -9.21 -14.76 -0.68
CA PHE A 945 -9.44 -15.11 -2.08
C PHE A 945 -10.69 -14.41 -2.63
N ARG A 946 -11.79 -14.45 -1.87
CA ARG A 946 -13.04 -13.74 -2.20
C ARG A 946 -12.89 -12.22 -2.24
N ALA A 947 -12.00 -11.64 -1.43
CA ALA A 947 -11.70 -10.22 -1.49
C ALA A 947 -10.89 -9.88 -2.75
N ALA A 948 -9.96 -10.74 -3.16
CA ALA A 948 -9.14 -10.56 -4.36
C ALA A 948 -9.96 -10.58 -5.66
N THR A 949 -11.03 -11.39 -5.73
CA THR A 949 -11.94 -11.39 -6.89
C THR A 949 -12.66 -10.06 -7.11
N TYR A 950 -12.76 -9.21 -6.07
CA TYR A 950 -13.31 -7.86 -6.14
C TYR A 950 -12.24 -6.78 -5.88
N SER A 951 -11.10 -6.87 -6.57
CA SER A 951 -9.93 -5.98 -6.43
C SER A 951 -10.26 -4.49 -6.51
N ASN A 952 -11.20 -4.07 -7.36
CA ASN A 952 -11.65 -2.67 -7.49
C ASN A 952 -12.27 -2.10 -6.19
N ARG A 953 -12.67 -2.94 -5.23
CA ARG A 953 -13.29 -2.53 -3.96
C ARG A 953 -12.44 -2.85 -2.75
N SER A 954 -11.82 -4.03 -2.73
CA SER A 954 -10.96 -4.49 -1.63
C SER A 954 -9.53 -3.95 -1.70
N TYR A 955 -9.12 -3.45 -2.87
CA TYR A 955 -7.74 -3.08 -3.19
C TYR A 955 -6.73 -4.24 -3.02
N ILE A 956 -7.23 -5.48 -3.02
CA ILE A 956 -6.41 -6.69 -3.06
C ILE A 956 -6.41 -7.19 -4.50
N ALA A 957 -5.28 -7.05 -5.20
CA ALA A 957 -5.17 -7.38 -6.62
C ALA A 957 -4.93 -8.87 -6.87
N ALA A 958 -4.25 -9.56 -5.95
CA ALA A 958 -3.89 -10.96 -6.08
C ALA A 958 -4.37 -11.77 -4.86
N PRO A 959 -4.76 -13.03 -5.05
CA PRO A 959 -5.03 -13.96 -3.94
C PRO A 959 -3.78 -14.15 -3.08
N VAL A 960 -4.00 -14.47 -1.80
CA VAL A 960 -2.94 -14.60 -0.78
C VAL A 960 -2.36 -16.01 -0.80
N THR A 961 -1.04 -16.12 -0.73
CA THR A 961 -0.32 -17.41 -0.68
C THR A 961 -0.49 -18.07 0.70
N SER A 962 -0.58 -19.40 0.72
CA SER A 962 -0.93 -20.17 1.93
C SER A 962 0.13 -21.21 2.27
N TRP A 963 1.01 -20.87 3.22
CA TRP A 963 2.04 -21.80 3.71
C TRP A 963 1.44 -23.09 4.30
N LEU A 964 0.23 -23.00 4.89
CA LEU A 964 -0.44 -24.14 5.49
C LEU A 964 -0.95 -25.12 4.43
N ASP A 965 -1.47 -24.60 3.32
CA ASP A 965 -1.89 -25.46 2.21
C ASP A 965 -0.68 -26.03 1.46
N ASP A 966 0.38 -25.25 1.25
CA ASP A 966 1.66 -25.73 0.69
C ASP A 966 2.25 -26.87 1.54
N TYR A 967 2.21 -26.72 2.88
CA TYR A 967 2.65 -27.76 3.80
C TYR A 967 1.82 -29.05 3.70
N PHE A 968 0.49 -28.92 3.55
CA PHE A 968 -0.36 -30.09 3.36
C PHE A 968 -0.11 -30.78 2.03
N ASP A 969 0.23 -30.04 0.97
CA ASP A 969 0.55 -30.62 -0.32
C ASP A 969 1.94 -31.29 -0.31
N TRP A 970 2.94 -30.67 0.34
CA TRP A 970 4.29 -31.23 0.53
C TRP A 970 4.29 -32.54 1.33
N LEU A 971 3.42 -32.66 2.33
CA LEU A 971 3.33 -33.88 3.14
C LEU A 971 2.76 -35.08 2.38
N ARG A 972 1.95 -34.88 1.34
CA ARG A 972 1.23 -35.98 0.67
C ARG A 972 2.20 -36.99 0.08
N PRO A 973 1.89 -38.30 0.13
CA PRO A 973 2.68 -39.34 -0.53
C PRO A 973 2.37 -39.37 -2.04
N LEU A 974 2.37 -38.21 -2.67
CA LEU A 974 2.16 -38.01 -4.09
C LEU A 974 3.50 -37.55 -4.69
N GLY A 975 3.85 -38.04 -5.87
CA GLY A 975 5.17 -37.83 -6.48
C GLY A 975 6.05 -39.08 -6.43
N SER A 976 6.97 -39.22 -7.39
CA SER A 976 7.94 -40.31 -7.44
C SER A 976 9.36 -39.76 -7.69
N PRO A 977 10.17 -39.52 -6.64
CA PRO A 977 9.86 -39.73 -5.22
C PRO A 977 8.87 -38.68 -4.66
N PRO A 978 8.12 -39.00 -3.59
CA PRO A 978 7.33 -38.00 -2.86
C PRO A 978 8.26 -36.98 -2.18
N CYS A 979 7.75 -35.77 -1.92
CA CYS A 979 8.55 -34.67 -1.35
C CYS A 979 9.08 -35.01 0.06
N CYS A 980 8.19 -35.41 0.98
CA CYS A 980 8.60 -35.77 2.33
C CYS A 980 8.98 -37.26 2.42
N LEU A 981 10.27 -37.53 2.62
CA LEU A 981 10.84 -38.86 2.83
C LEU A 981 11.54 -38.96 4.18
N GLU A 982 11.31 -40.08 4.86
CA GLU A 982 12.04 -40.47 6.07
C GLU A 982 12.85 -41.75 5.80
N SER A 983 14.11 -41.77 6.22
CA SER A 983 14.99 -42.93 6.06
C SER A 983 14.87 -43.85 7.27
N ALA A 984 14.40 -45.08 7.05
CA ALA A 984 14.45 -46.15 8.03
C ALA A 984 15.28 -47.31 7.46
N GLU A 985 16.38 -47.67 8.12
CA GLU A 985 17.25 -48.81 7.75
C GLU A 985 17.79 -48.75 6.29
N GLY A 986 17.98 -47.55 5.74
CA GLY A 986 18.46 -47.33 4.37
C GLY A 986 17.38 -47.42 3.29
N ILE A 987 16.11 -47.60 3.67
CA ILE A 987 14.95 -47.54 2.78
C ILE A 987 14.17 -46.26 3.12
N CYS A 988 13.95 -45.42 2.12
CA CYS A 988 13.18 -44.19 2.28
C CYS A 988 11.69 -44.49 2.15
N HIS A 989 10.91 -44.12 3.16
CA HIS A 989 9.44 -44.22 3.18
C HIS A 989 8.81 -42.82 3.21
N SER A 990 7.56 -42.70 2.78
CA SER A 990 6.83 -41.44 2.90
C SER A 990 6.59 -41.08 4.36
N CYS A 991 6.74 -39.80 4.71
CA CYS A 991 6.65 -39.33 6.10
C CYS A 991 5.31 -39.65 6.80
N VAL A 992 4.20 -39.65 6.06
CA VAL A 992 2.87 -39.91 6.62
C VAL A 992 2.19 -41.04 5.84
N SER A 993 1.70 -42.04 6.58
CA SER A 993 1.07 -43.24 6.03
C SER A 993 -0.46 -43.25 6.11
N SER A 994 -1.06 -42.37 6.91
CA SER A 994 -2.52 -42.30 7.11
C SER A 994 -3.01 -40.86 7.11
N TYR A 995 -4.04 -40.61 6.29
CA TYR A 995 -4.75 -39.34 6.20
C TYR A 995 -6.20 -39.55 6.59
N THR A 996 -6.73 -38.66 7.43
CA THR A 996 -8.17 -38.58 7.70
C THR A 996 -8.72 -37.36 6.99
N SER A 997 -9.59 -37.57 6.00
CA SER A 997 -10.19 -36.48 5.21
C SER A 997 -9.16 -35.52 4.59
N GLY A 998 -8.02 -36.05 4.13
CA GLY A 998 -6.95 -35.25 3.53
C GLY A 998 -6.12 -34.41 4.50
N ARG A 999 -6.12 -34.74 5.80
CA ARG A 999 -5.29 -34.10 6.84
C ARG A 999 -4.37 -35.10 7.54
N PRO A 1000 -3.14 -34.70 7.90
CA PRO A 1000 -2.23 -35.52 8.70
C PRO A 1000 -2.73 -35.60 10.16
N ALA A 1001 -2.26 -36.60 10.90
CA ALA A 1001 -2.48 -36.67 12.35
C ALA A 1001 -1.84 -35.46 13.08
N PRO A 1002 -2.42 -34.97 14.19
CA PRO A 1002 -1.88 -33.81 14.92
C PRO A 1002 -0.41 -33.95 15.31
N ASP A 1003 0.02 -35.15 15.73
CA ASP A 1003 1.41 -35.41 16.13
C ASP A 1003 2.38 -35.29 14.93
N ALA A 1004 1.95 -35.77 13.76
CA ALA A 1004 2.73 -35.69 12.52
C ALA A 1004 2.92 -34.23 12.06
N PHE A 1005 1.90 -33.37 12.24
CA PHE A 1005 1.98 -31.94 11.89
C PHE A 1005 3.17 -31.26 12.58
N SER A 1006 3.30 -31.42 13.90
CA SER A 1006 4.37 -30.78 14.66
C SER A 1006 5.77 -31.34 14.35
N THR A 1007 5.84 -32.62 13.97
CA THR A 1007 7.10 -33.33 13.73
C THR A 1007 7.75 -32.90 12.42
N PHE A 1008 6.94 -32.76 11.35
CA PHE A 1008 7.46 -32.51 10.00
C PHE A 1008 7.47 -31.04 9.58
N LEU A 1009 6.80 -30.15 10.32
CA LEU A 1009 6.77 -28.72 9.99
C LEU A 1009 8.16 -28.07 9.92
N PRO A 1010 9.10 -28.32 10.86
CA PRO A 1010 10.46 -27.75 10.74
C PRO A 1010 11.21 -28.25 9.51
N LEU A 1011 10.97 -29.50 9.09
CA LEU A 1011 11.59 -30.06 7.89
C LEU A 1011 11.07 -29.39 6.62
N PHE A 1012 9.77 -29.13 6.55
CA PHE A 1012 9.18 -28.36 5.45
C PHE A 1012 9.78 -26.96 5.33
N LEU A 1013 9.95 -26.25 6.45
CA LEU A 1013 10.50 -24.88 6.44
C LEU A 1013 11.99 -24.82 6.07
N LEU A 1014 12.70 -25.96 6.15
CA LEU A 1014 14.11 -26.08 5.79
C LEU A 1014 14.30 -26.71 4.40
N ASP A 1015 13.24 -27.21 3.77
CA ASP A 1015 13.33 -27.88 2.47
C ASP A 1015 13.48 -26.85 1.34
N ASN A 1016 14.49 -27.03 0.52
CA ASN A 1016 14.83 -26.12 -0.57
C ASN A 1016 14.27 -26.62 -1.90
N PRO A 1017 13.85 -25.72 -2.81
CA PRO A 1017 13.34 -26.12 -4.11
C PRO A 1017 14.45 -26.82 -4.90
N THR A 1018 14.27 -28.10 -5.18
CA THR A 1018 15.24 -28.95 -5.89
C THR A 1018 14.60 -29.68 -7.05
N ASP A 1019 15.42 -29.95 -8.07
CA ASP A 1019 15.01 -30.80 -9.18
C ASP A 1019 14.97 -32.27 -8.73
N THR A 1020 13.82 -32.91 -8.94
CA THR A 1020 13.60 -34.35 -8.75
C THR A 1020 14.64 -35.22 -9.46
N GLN A 1021 15.23 -34.76 -10.57
CA GLN A 1021 16.29 -35.46 -11.31
C GLN A 1021 17.63 -35.43 -10.55
N ARG A 1022 17.93 -34.35 -9.83
CA ARG A 1022 19.09 -34.23 -8.95
C ARG A 1022 18.92 -35.04 -7.66
N MET A 1023 17.71 -35.09 -7.11
CA MET A 1023 17.38 -36.05 -6.03
C MET A 1023 17.62 -37.48 -6.49
N ARG A 1024 17.16 -37.87 -7.68
CA ARG A 1024 17.41 -39.21 -8.26
C ARG A 1024 18.90 -39.55 -8.36
N ASN A 1025 19.76 -38.56 -8.67
CA ASN A 1025 21.22 -38.73 -8.77
C ASN A 1025 21.97 -38.62 -7.43
N GLN A 1026 21.38 -38.04 -6.39
CA GLN A 1026 21.95 -38.04 -5.03
C GLN A 1026 21.60 -39.31 -4.24
N PHE A 1027 20.52 -40.00 -4.64
CA PHE A 1027 20.05 -41.25 -4.02
C PHE A 1027 20.45 -42.52 -4.79
N ALA A 1028 21.00 -42.39 -6.02
CA ALA A 1028 21.65 -43.48 -6.77
C ALA A 1028 23.15 -43.50 -6.47
#